data_AF-A0AAW1V1P5-F1
#
_entry.id   AF-A0AAW1V1P5-F1
#
_cell.length_a   1.000
_cell.length_b   1.000
_cell.length_c   1.000
_cell.angle_alpha   90.00
_cell.angle_beta   90.00
_cell.angle_gamma   90.00
#
_symmetry.space_group_name_H-M   'P 1'
#
loop_
_entity.id
_entity.type
_entity.pdbx_description
1 polymer ?
#
loop_
_entity_poly.entity_id
_entity_poly.type
_entity_poly.pdbx_seq_one_letter_code
_entity_poly.pdbx_strand_id
1 'polypeptide(L)'
;MKVQACEINVNQLDNTRMDLVIPGEQHMYLRAATSQERQQWLVALGTSKACVRNRKDIVELNPDALKTKKSELRLYCDLLMQQVHMIKTASKNENGSQIQEMDEATKMLGATCDTFIKTLEECMKLTSANIVFDPPISSDIIFPPNNINSTVKKEVWTVHCEEEEYFDQNSMIVSPLTSEADFIITGSHKGVLRIFKPVLEIEEGVLQTGFKANDLILEQLFDAEILQLGVGKLVSGSSLNHLAILHPKLVAVYSMVVKEGATDHGVQYLLKLMYSHALKRSSANFTIGRFGGTLNRDFICVQSLDGLLTIFEQESYGFSCTMNVFLLPGPLVYVRKTDSFVTTGSNWFVQCFKYKNLYDAGHRTPDEDSSEAKSILSDWDFQLNEPALDLNVLELPEREFIILILGERNLYGLNSGGRLKFMKRLEYSPLCFSSYMLDSNVMNIVVSETGTALIYQNTTLKWSAKLNFLPVNIKRANLWNLKGCLVMLSEEGRLECCYLGTEPSLFVAPPLSYQDLNFEEAEKELTLLSKITKNLDNDETKLNGGTYEKQFVFNVKIDTELSTCIHEHNLRVALNHQMCSLTIDIIPREHLEELQITILVQRPLKCIPDSFFFYSLSERTQCRCDIFLNEDLDVPTLRCEVVATFVSDTGVPRNLTRYAMLPLALAMKFCQPQKESGIKINLNLNRDAVPVAVLFPGLMQDNPLEATGNSTGFTNVTECSQNVSVLLAKSSQRYRVQSDSLESLNLMLEQILYQLRKHFQDDEGFSITFSGSLPFSPLIVCVNRHFQLRKEAVSLQEALSVLSSQYRLIEKRLVAKLKAKTPAPLKNLGILLENTFVEIMTVAERLKEKTEELNKAKTYLECSLNAVLSLMKIMNLDKKLIPLVESAFQPFVHDVDAQSWDDVIDGNMQYLLRTCLAKSEKDRLRAQSTSFEQVKDISKVEKHLTQVLERLSKKIPLDIAHQSEEQGSENGTETQNEPIGISIGKASSRVLSARVRNSIARIPESKAEGNEEV
;
A
#
# COMPACT_ATOMS: atom_id res chain seq x y z
N MET A 1 -18.41 23.18 -19.44
CA MET A 1 -18.62 23.91 -18.17
C MET A 1 -18.40 22.96 -17.01
N LYS A 2 -17.59 23.31 -16.00
CA LYS A 2 -17.39 22.45 -14.82
C LYS A 2 -18.55 22.62 -13.85
N VAL A 3 -19.46 21.63 -13.78
CA VAL A 3 -20.69 21.68 -12.95
C VAL A 3 -20.41 21.96 -11.47
N GLN A 4 -19.25 21.53 -10.96
CA GLN A 4 -18.80 21.77 -9.57
C GLN A 4 -18.67 23.25 -9.18
N ALA A 5 -18.42 24.14 -10.13
CA ALA A 5 -18.21 25.58 -9.90
C ALA A 5 -19.49 26.40 -10.14
N CYS A 6 -20.59 25.75 -10.53
CA CYS A 6 -21.85 26.40 -10.87
C CYS A 6 -22.83 26.35 -9.69
N GLU A 7 -23.48 27.47 -9.40
CA GLU A 7 -24.68 27.55 -8.57
C GLU A 7 -25.91 27.35 -9.46
N ILE A 8 -26.82 26.49 -9.02
CA ILE A 8 -28.01 26.12 -9.77
C ILE A 8 -29.19 26.78 -9.06
N ASN A 9 -29.76 27.82 -9.67
CA ASN A 9 -30.87 28.57 -9.12
C ASN A 9 -32.16 28.20 -9.84
N VAL A 10 -33.13 27.72 -9.08
CA VAL A 10 -34.43 27.27 -9.59
C VAL A 10 -35.38 28.46 -9.59
N ASN A 11 -35.90 28.84 -10.76
CA ASN A 11 -36.86 29.94 -10.85
C ASN A 11 -38.20 29.53 -10.21
N GLN A 12 -38.65 30.24 -9.17
CA GLN A 12 -39.87 29.88 -8.42
C GLN A 12 -41.17 30.24 -9.17
N LEU A 13 -41.11 31.08 -10.22
CA LEU A 13 -42.29 31.53 -10.97
C LEU A 13 -42.47 30.77 -12.29
N ASP A 14 -41.38 30.34 -12.94
CA ASP A 14 -41.45 29.54 -14.18
C ASP A 14 -40.96 28.10 -13.93
N ASN A 15 -41.93 27.18 -13.90
CA ASN A 15 -41.72 25.76 -13.64
C ASN A 15 -40.98 24.98 -14.74
N THR A 16 -40.56 25.65 -15.81
CA THR A 16 -39.73 25.10 -16.89
C THR A 16 -38.30 25.66 -16.91
N ARG A 17 -37.98 26.66 -16.08
CA ARG A 17 -36.70 27.39 -16.16
C ARG A 17 -35.77 27.11 -14.98
N MET A 18 -34.47 26.98 -15.25
CA MET A 18 -33.41 26.93 -14.25
C MET A 18 -32.20 27.76 -14.72
N ASP A 19 -31.48 28.33 -13.77
CA ASP A 19 -30.41 29.27 -14.04
C ASP A 19 -29.08 28.69 -13.50
N LEU A 20 -28.04 28.76 -14.32
CA LEU A 20 -26.69 28.30 -13.96
C LEU A 20 -25.79 29.52 -13.83
N VAL A 21 -25.30 29.75 -12.62
CA VAL A 21 -24.48 30.91 -12.26
C VAL A 21 -23.09 30.46 -11.92
N ILE A 22 -22.08 31.01 -12.61
CA ILE A 22 -20.68 30.87 -12.23
C ILE A 22 -20.28 32.18 -11.52
N PRO A 23 -20.00 32.17 -10.21
CA PRO A 23 -19.66 33.37 -9.47
C PRO A 23 -18.46 34.10 -10.09
N GLY A 24 -18.66 35.33 -10.57
CA GLY A 24 -17.62 36.18 -11.15
C GLY A 24 -17.38 36.05 -12.66
N GLU A 25 -18.07 35.17 -13.40
CA GLU A 25 -17.85 34.98 -14.84
C GLU A 25 -19.12 35.10 -15.70
N GLN A 26 -20.01 34.11 -15.68
CA GLN A 26 -21.15 34.03 -16.60
C GLN A 26 -22.44 33.55 -15.91
N HIS A 27 -23.56 34.13 -16.34
CA HIS A 27 -24.91 33.78 -15.90
C HIS A 27 -25.71 33.26 -17.10
N MET A 28 -26.13 31.99 -17.04
CA MET A 28 -26.84 31.34 -18.14
C MET A 28 -28.25 30.93 -17.71
N TYR A 29 -29.21 31.19 -18.58
CA TYR A 29 -30.62 30.88 -18.38
C TYR A 29 -31.01 29.69 -19.25
N LEU A 30 -31.49 28.61 -18.63
CA LEU A 30 -31.90 27.37 -19.32
C LEU A 30 -33.40 27.12 -19.12
N ARG A 31 -34.08 26.72 -20.20
CA ARG A 31 -35.50 26.37 -20.15
C ARG A 31 -35.69 24.96 -20.71
N ALA A 32 -36.21 24.06 -19.90
CA ALA A 32 -36.59 22.71 -20.31
C ALA A 32 -37.93 22.73 -21.06
N ALA A 33 -38.20 21.70 -21.86
CA ALA A 33 -39.45 21.63 -22.61
C ALA A 33 -40.67 21.39 -21.70
N THR A 34 -40.48 20.72 -20.57
CA THR A 34 -41.54 20.46 -19.57
C THR A 34 -41.02 20.59 -18.13
N SER A 35 -41.95 20.74 -17.18
CA SER A 35 -41.60 20.82 -15.75
C SER A 35 -41.01 19.52 -15.20
N GLN A 36 -41.44 18.38 -15.73
CA GLN A 36 -40.94 17.07 -15.33
C GLN A 36 -39.50 16.85 -15.81
N GLU A 37 -39.19 17.25 -17.04
CA GLU A 37 -37.84 17.21 -17.59
C GLU A 37 -36.90 18.16 -16.83
N ARG A 38 -37.36 19.38 -16.51
CA ARG A 38 -36.62 20.29 -15.62
C ARG A 38 -36.25 19.63 -14.29
N GLN A 39 -37.17 18.87 -13.69
CA GLN A 39 -36.90 18.19 -12.42
C GLN A 39 -35.88 17.06 -12.57
N GLN A 40 -35.91 16.32 -13.68
CA GLN A 40 -34.89 15.32 -14.01
C GLN A 40 -33.50 15.96 -14.18
N TRP A 41 -33.43 17.10 -14.88
CA TRP A 41 -32.18 17.85 -15.03
C TRP A 41 -31.65 18.40 -13.70
N LEU A 42 -32.54 18.90 -12.82
CA LEU A 42 -32.14 19.35 -11.47
C LEU A 42 -31.62 18.21 -10.61
N VAL A 43 -32.26 17.04 -10.67
CA VAL A 43 -31.81 15.84 -9.95
C VAL A 43 -30.45 15.40 -10.48
N ALA A 44 -30.25 15.31 -11.81
CA ALA A 44 -29.00 14.87 -12.43
C ALA A 44 -27.82 15.83 -12.14
N LEU A 45 -28.06 17.14 -12.20
CA LEU A 45 -27.05 18.14 -11.85
C LEU A 45 -26.75 18.15 -10.34
N GLY A 46 -27.76 17.92 -9.50
CA GLY A 46 -27.63 17.79 -8.05
C GLY A 46 -26.82 16.54 -7.63
N THR A 47 -27.12 15.37 -8.19
CA THR A 47 -26.38 14.12 -7.94
C THR A 47 -24.95 14.21 -8.45
N SER A 48 -24.74 14.84 -9.61
CA SER A 48 -23.38 15.10 -10.12
C SER A 48 -22.56 16.00 -9.19
N LYS A 49 -23.19 17.01 -8.57
CA LYS A 49 -22.52 17.89 -7.59
C LYS A 49 -22.27 17.18 -6.25
N ALA A 50 -23.16 16.29 -5.82
CA ALA A 50 -23.01 15.49 -4.60
C ALA A 50 -21.91 14.42 -4.71
N CYS A 51 -21.79 13.75 -5.87
CA CYS A 51 -20.74 12.74 -6.11
C CYS A 51 -19.32 13.30 -6.04
N VAL A 52 -19.13 14.60 -6.30
CA VAL A 52 -17.81 15.26 -6.24
C VAL A 52 -17.43 15.66 -4.80
N ARG A 53 -18.40 15.93 -3.90
CA ARG A 53 -18.12 16.25 -2.49
C ARG A 53 -17.59 15.04 -1.72
N ASN A 54 -18.03 13.82 -2.05
CA ASN A 54 -17.56 12.59 -1.40
C ASN A 54 -16.17 12.13 -1.87
N ARG A 55 -15.55 12.78 -2.87
CA ARG A 55 -14.19 12.46 -3.33
C ARG A 55 -13.07 13.23 -2.61
N LYS A 56 -13.38 14.15 -1.69
CA LYS A 56 -12.36 15.00 -1.05
C LYS A 56 -11.67 14.40 0.19
N ASP A 57 -12.16 13.29 0.73
CA ASP A 57 -11.58 12.64 1.92
C ASP A 57 -10.89 11.30 1.61
N ILE A 58 -10.50 11.05 0.35
CA ILE A 58 -9.84 9.81 -0.06
C ILE A 58 -8.38 10.13 -0.40
N VAL A 59 -7.46 9.56 0.37
CA VAL A 59 -6.02 9.52 0.06
C VAL A 59 -5.85 8.89 -1.33
N GLU A 60 -5.26 9.62 -2.26
CA GLU A 60 -4.90 9.12 -3.59
C GLU A 60 -4.01 7.87 -3.45
N LEU A 61 -4.57 6.68 -3.65
CA LEU A 61 -3.82 5.44 -3.80
C LEU A 61 -3.34 5.32 -5.23
N ASN A 62 -2.02 5.38 -5.39
CA ASN A 62 -1.33 5.37 -6.68
C ASN A 62 -1.17 3.91 -7.17
N PRO A 63 -1.81 3.47 -8.28
CA PRO A 63 -1.72 2.09 -8.77
C PRO A 63 -0.30 1.66 -9.19
N ASP A 64 0.62 2.61 -9.37
CA ASP A 64 2.04 2.37 -9.62
C ASP A 64 2.80 1.90 -8.36
N ALA A 65 2.29 2.14 -7.15
CA ALA A 65 2.94 1.74 -5.91
C ALA A 65 2.99 0.22 -5.73
N LEU A 66 1.91 -0.51 -6.08
CA LEU A 66 1.88 -1.97 -6.00
C LEU A 66 2.78 -2.63 -7.05
N LYS A 67 2.84 -2.08 -8.26
CA LYS A 67 3.77 -2.55 -9.30
C LYS A 67 5.23 -2.36 -8.87
N THR A 68 5.54 -1.21 -8.29
CA THR A 68 6.89 -0.88 -7.78
C THR A 68 7.29 -1.83 -6.64
N LYS A 69 6.37 -2.07 -5.69
CA LYS A 69 6.62 -3.00 -4.57
C LYS A 69 6.76 -4.45 -5.02
N LYS A 70 6.01 -4.88 -6.04
CA LYS A 70 6.16 -6.21 -6.66
C LYS A 70 7.51 -6.37 -7.37
N SER A 71 8.05 -5.32 -7.98
CA SER A 71 9.41 -5.35 -8.54
C SER A 71 10.50 -5.35 -7.47
N GLU A 72 10.34 -4.60 -6.36
CA GLU A 72 11.25 -4.66 -5.21
C GLU A 72 11.31 -6.09 -4.62
N LEU A 73 10.16 -6.75 -4.52
CA LEU A 73 10.04 -8.11 -4.00
C LEU A 73 10.76 -9.16 -4.87
N ARG A 74 10.71 -9.02 -6.20
CA ARG A 74 11.49 -9.87 -7.12
C ARG A 74 12.98 -9.65 -6.94
N LEU A 75 13.41 -8.40 -6.78
CA LEU A 75 14.81 -8.04 -6.61
C LEU A 75 15.38 -8.58 -5.28
N TYR A 76 14.58 -8.57 -4.20
CA TYR A 76 14.95 -9.21 -2.94
C TYR A 76 14.96 -10.74 -3.03
N CYS A 77 14.07 -11.35 -3.81
CA CYS A 77 14.08 -12.80 -4.07
C CYS A 77 15.36 -13.24 -4.78
N ASP A 78 15.79 -12.49 -5.80
CA ASP A 78 17.02 -12.76 -6.53
C ASP A 78 18.26 -12.58 -5.63
N LEU A 79 18.24 -11.57 -4.76
CA LEU A 79 19.31 -11.31 -3.80
C LEU A 79 19.40 -12.41 -2.73
N LEU A 80 18.26 -12.93 -2.24
CA LEU A 80 18.21 -14.08 -1.34
C LEU A 80 18.80 -15.33 -1.99
N MET A 81 18.43 -15.61 -3.25
CA MET A 81 18.96 -16.74 -4.01
C MET A 81 20.49 -16.64 -4.22
N GLN A 82 21.01 -15.45 -4.50
CA GLN A 82 22.46 -15.20 -4.59
C GLN A 82 23.17 -15.41 -3.25
N GLN A 83 22.64 -14.87 -2.15
CA GLN A 83 23.25 -15.01 -0.82
C GLN A 83 23.22 -16.45 -0.31
N VAL A 84 22.14 -17.20 -0.55
CA VAL A 84 22.07 -18.64 -0.26
C VAL A 84 23.06 -19.42 -1.11
N HIS A 85 23.25 -19.04 -2.38
CA HIS A 85 24.26 -19.67 -3.23
C HIS A 85 25.69 -19.41 -2.73
N MET A 86 25.99 -18.17 -2.29
CA MET A 86 27.28 -17.80 -1.70
C MET A 86 27.59 -18.62 -0.43
N ILE A 87 26.62 -18.79 0.47
CA ILE A 87 26.77 -19.63 1.68
C ILE A 87 27.01 -21.09 1.28
N LYS A 88 26.28 -21.58 0.27
CA LYS A 88 26.42 -22.96 -0.23
C LYS A 88 27.77 -23.22 -0.90
N THR A 89 28.37 -22.22 -1.55
CA THR A 89 29.73 -22.32 -2.10
C THR A 89 30.80 -22.20 -1.03
N ALA A 90 30.64 -21.31 -0.05
CA ALA A 90 31.57 -21.18 1.09
C ALA A 90 31.61 -22.45 1.96
N SER A 91 30.48 -23.16 2.07
CA SER A 91 30.37 -24.45 2.78
C SER A 91 31.03 -25.63 2.06
N LYS A 92 31.40 -25.50 0.77
CA LYS A 92 31.92 -26.61 -0.06
C LYS A 92 33.43 -26.57 -0.29
N ASN A 93 34.14 -25.57 0.23
CA ASN A 93 35.59 -25.48 0.06
C ASN A 93 36.32 -26.49 0.98
N GLU A 94 37.10 -27.40 0.38
CA GLU A 94 37.84 -28.48 1.08
C GLU A 94 39.05 -27.99 1.91
N ASN A 95 39.40 -26.70 1.85
CA ASN A 95 40.48 -26.10 2.61
C ASN A 95 39.96 -25.14 3.69
N GLY A 96 39.37 -25.68 4.77
CA GLY A 96 39.03 -24.94 5.98
C GLY A 96 37.92 -23.88 5.80
N SER A 97 36.78 -24.10 6.46
CA SER A 97 35.64 -23.18 6.47
C SER A 97 36.05 -21.74 6.80
N GLN A 98 35.88 -20.80 5.86
CA GLN A 98 35.93 -19.36 6.11
C GLN A 98 34.73 -18.96 6.98
N ILE A 99 34.81 -19.24 8.28
CA ILE A 99 33.72 -19.03 9.24
C ILE A 99 33.26 -17.57 9.23
N GLN A 100 34.17 -16.60 9.05
CA GLN A 100 33.84 -15.17 8.96
C GLN A 100 33.01 -14.80 7.72
N GLU A 101 33.36 -15.32 6.53
CA GLU A 101 32.59 -15.04 5.30
C GLU A 101 31.20 -15.68 5.34
N MET A 102 31.06 -16.85 5.96
CA MET A 102 29.77 -17.47 6.24
C MET A 102 28.95 -16.66 7.25
N ASP A 103 29.56 -16.14 8.31
CA ASP A 103 28.86 -15.35 9.34
C ASP A 103 28.36 -14.01 8.77
N GLU A 104 29.16 -13.35 7.93
CA GLU A 104 28.77 -12.13 7.22
C GLU A 104 27.67 -12.39 6.19
N ALA A 105 27.79 -13.46 5.40
CA ALA A 105 26.76 -13.85 4.44
C ALA A 105 25.44 -14.25 5.13
N THR A 106 25.49 -14.88 6.31
CA THR A 106 24.31 -15.26 7.09
C THR A 106 23.63 -14.04 7.74
N LYS A 107 24.41 -13.06 8.22
CA LYS A 107 23.87 -11.78 8.70
C LYS A 107 23.22 -10.96 7.58
N MET A 108 23.85 -10.93 6.40
CA MET A 108 23.26 -10.28 5.22
C MET A 108 21.99 -10.98 4.73
N LEU A 109 21.94 -12.32 4.84
CA LEU A 109 20.74 -13.10 4.53
C LEU A 109 19.60 -12.77 5.48
N GLY A 110 19.87 -12.67 6.79
CA GLY A 110 18.87 -12.25 7.79
C GLY A 110 18.27 -10.88 7.47
N ALA A 111 19.11 -9.88 7.21
CA ALA A 111 18.66 -8.53 6.84
C ALA A 111 17.85 -8.51 5.53
N THR A 112 18.23 -9.34 4.55
CA THR A 112 17.52 -9.45 3.27
C THR A 112 16.17 -10.15 3.45
N CYS A 113 16.08 -11.17 4.30
CA CYS A 113 14.82 -11.82 4.69
C CYS A 113 13.86 -10.85 5.38
N ASP A 114 14.33 -10.07 6.34
CA ASP A 114 13.50 -9.09 7.06
C ASP A 114 12.95 -8.03 6.10
N THR A 115 13.79 -7.55 5.17
CA THR A 115 13.39 -6.57 4.17
C THR A 115 12.39 -7.18 3.17
N PHE A 116 12.60 -8.43 2.75
CA PHE A 116 11.68 -9.16 1.90
C PHE A 116 10.30 -9.34 2.57
N ILE A 117 10.26 -9.78 3.83
CA ILE A 117 9.02 -9.97 4.59
C ILE A 117 8.27 -8.65 4.74
N LYS A 118 8.97 -7.56 5.11
CA LYS A 118 8.35 -6.23 5.22
C LYS A 118 7.75 -5.75 3.89
N THR A 119 8.46 -5.97 2.78
CA THR A 119 7.99 -5.58 1.45
C THR A 119 6.82 -6.45 0.98
N LEU A 120 6.78 -7.72 1.40
CA LEU A 120 5.68 -8.64 1.18
C LEU A 120 4.44 -8.27 1.99
N GLU A 121 4.59 -7.89 3.26
CA GLU A 121 3.51 -7.36 4.08
C GLU A 121 2.94 -6.05 3.50
N GLU A 122 3.81 -5.16 2.99
CA GLU A 122 3.38 -3.96 2.28
C GLU A 122 2.60 -4.29 0.99
N CYS A 123 3.06 -5.28 0.20
CA CYS A 123 2.31 -5.79 -0.96
C CYS A 123 0.96 -6.39 -0.56
N MET A 124 0.91 -7.19 0.51
CA MET A 124 -0.31 -7.81 1.02
C MET A 124 -1.30 -6.76 1.54
N LYS A 125 -0.81 -5.70 2.21
CA LYS A 125 -1.64 -4.55 2.63
C LYS A 125 -2.19 -3.75 1.46
N LEU A 126 -1.36 -3.51 0.43
CA LEU A 126 -1.80 -2.84 -0.80
C LEU A 126 -2.79 -3.71 -1.60
N THR A 127 -2.67 -5.02 -1.51
CA THR A 127 -3.58 -5.98 -2.17
C THR A 127 -4.86 -6.17 -1.37
N SER A 128 -4.80 -6.22 -0.04
CA SER A 128 -5.99 -6.30 0.83
C SER A 128 -6.81 -5.00 0.79
N ALA A 129 -6.17 -3.84 0.66
CA ALA A 129 -6.85 -2.58 0.37
C ALA A 129 -7.58 -2.58 -1.00
N ASN A 130 -7.12 -3.39 -1.97
CA ASN A 130 -7.85 -3.63 -3.23
C ASN A 130 -8.96 -4.68 -3.10
N ILE A 131 -8.89 -5.59 -2.12
CA ILE A 131 -9.86 -6.68 -1.92
C ILE A 131 -11.10 -6.21 -1.11
N VAL A 132 -10.97 -5.18 -0.27
CA VAL A 132 -12.12 -4.57 0.46
C VAL A 132 -13.08 -3.81 -0.49
N PHE A 133 -12.75 -3.72 -1.79
CA PHE A 133 -13.54 -3.05 -2.82
C PHE A 133 -14.43 -3.95 -3.69
N ASP A 134 -14.69 -5.20 -3.30
CA ASP A 134 -15.77 -6.00 -3.90
C ASP A 134 -16.97 -6.13 -2.94
N PRO A 135 -17.96 -5.22 -2.98
CA PRO A 135 -19.32 -5.57 -2.60
C PRO A 135 -19.95 -6.42 -3.72
N PRO A 136 -20.90 -7.32 -3.41
CA PRO A 136 -21.60 -8.10 -4.42
C PRO A 136 -22.32 -7.15 -5.39
N ILE A 137 -22.11 -7.40 -6.67
CA ILE A 137 -22.67 -6.66 -7.79
C ILE A 137 -24.21 -6.69 -7.68
N SER A 138 -24.81 -5.59 -7.21
CA SER A 138 -26.12 -5.16 -7.67
C SER A 138 -25.90 -4.13 -8.76
N SER A 139 -26.26 -4.53 -9.98
CA SER A 139 -26.32 -3.72 -11.18
C SER A 139 -26.96 -2.36 -10.94
N ASP A 140 -26.29 -1.34 -11.49
CA ASP A 140 -26.80 -0.04 -11.94
C ASP A 140 -26.07 1.13 -11.28
N ILE A 141 -25.00 1.61 -11.94
CA ILE A 141 -24.70 3.03 -12.16
C ILE A 141 -23.60 3.10 -13.24
N ILE A 142 -23.99 3.73 -14.35
CA ILE A 142 -23.21 4.00 -15.55
C ILE A 142 -22.15 5.08 -15.22
N PHE A 143 -20.87 4.73 -15.30
CA PHE A 143 -19.82 5.74 -15.49
C PHE A 143 -19.95 6.36 -16.89
N PRO A 144 -19.75 7.67 -17.07
CA PRO A 144 -19.65 8.23 -18.41
C PRO A 144 -18.36 7.69 -19.04
N PRO A 145 -18.42 7.06 -20.22
CA PRO A 145 -17.24 6.54 -20.87
C PRO A 145 -16.40 7.72 -21.38
N ASN A 146 -15.10 7.69 -21.08
CA ASN A 146 -14.14 8.27 -22.01
C ASN A 146 -14.37 7.57 -23.35
N ASN A 147 -14.74 8.34 -24.38
CA ASN A 147 -14.93 7.86 -25.73
C ASN A 147 -13.65 7.20 -26.27
N ILE A 148 -13.51 5.91 -26.03
CA ILE A 148 -12.72 4.99 -26.85
C ILE A 148 -13.67 3.85 -27.16
N ASN A 149 -14.19 3.86 -28.38
CA ASN A 149 -15.02 2.80 -28.94
C ASN A 149 -14.43 1.43 -28.56
N SER A 150 -15.24 0.53 -28.00
CA SER A 150 -14.92 -0.89 -27.95
C SER A 150 -14.94 -1.43 -29.38
N THR A 151 -13.85 -1.23 -30.10
CA THR A 151 -13.71 -1.73 -31.46
C THR A 151 -13.31 -3.20 -31.38
N VAL A 152 -14.30 -4.06 -31.53
CA VAL A 152 -14.10 -5.52 -31.46
C VAL A 152 -13.48 -5.95 -32.79
N LYS A 153 -12.30 -6.57 -32.72
CA LYS A 153 -11.74 -7.36 -33.83
C LYS A 153 -12.70 -8.51 -34.12
N LYS A 154 -13.19 -8.62 -35.36
CA LYS A 154 -14.02 -9.75 -35.78
C LYS A 154 -13.16 -10.77 -36.54
N GLU A 155 -13.14 -11.98 -36.03
CA GLU A 155 -12.42 -13.12 -36.59
C GLU A 155 -13.18 -13.66 -37.81
N VAL A 156 -12.46 -13.94 -38.90
CA VAL A 156 -13.04 -14.46 -40.15
C VAL A 156 -12.57 -15.87 -40.41
N TRP A 157 -11.26 -16.08 -40.29
CA TRP A 157 -10.61 -17.34 -40.61
C TRP A 157 -9.43 -17.54 -39.67
N THR A 158 -9.28 -18.75 -39.18
CA THR A 158 -8.26 -19.12 -38.20
C THR A 158 -7.82 -20.54 -38.46
N VAL A 159 -6.52 -20.76 -38.44
CA VAL A 159 -5.90 -22.08 -38.45
C VAL A 159 -4.76 -22.09 -37.43
N HIS A 160 -4.52 -23.24 -36.82
CA HIS A 160 -3.37 -23.46 -35.96
C HIS A 160 -2.46 -24.49 -36.65
N CYS A 161 -1.19 -24.14 -36.80
CA CYS A 161 -0.16 -25.07 -37.25
C CYS A 161 0.09 -26.15 -36.17
N GLU A 162 0.82 -27.21 -36.53
CA GLU A 162 1.06 -28.34 -35.62
C GLU A 162 1.85 -27.94 -34.36
N GLU A 163 1.71 -28.74 -33.30
CA GLU A 163 2.40 -28.50 -32.02
C GLU A 163 3.94 -28.57 -32.19
N GLU A 164 4.66 -27.69 -31.50
CA GLU A 164 6.13 -27.51 -31.53
C GLU A 164 6.74 -26.85 -32.80
N GLU A 165 6.00 -26.04 -33.55
CA GLU A 165 6.58 -25.17 -34.58
C GLU A 165 6.86 -23.76 -34.06
N TYR A 166 7.88 -23.09 -34.61
CA TYR A 166 8.26 -21.71 -34.25
C TYR A 166 8.28 -20.81 -35.48
N PHE A 167 7.77 -19.60 -35.31
CA PHE A 167 7.67 -18.57 -36.36
C PHE A 167 8.19 -17.22 -35.87
N ASP A 168 8.84 -16.49 -36.78
CA ASP A 168 9.36 -15.15 -36.56
C ASP A 168 8.70 -14.08 -37.45
N GLN A 169 9.24 -12.86 -37.44
CA GLN A 169 8.73 -11.75 -38.25
C GLN A 169 8.96 -11.94 -39.77
N ASN A 170 9.83 -12.86 -40.17
CA ASN A 170 10.19 -13.14 -41.57
C ASN A 170 9.46 -14.38 -42.13
N SER A 171 8.76 -15.10 -41.26
CA SER A 171 8.10 -16.37 -41.53
C SER A 171 6.79 -16.28 -42.31
N MET A 172 6.22 -15.07 -42.50
CA MET A 172 4.96 -14.87 -43.22
C MET A 172 5.08 -13.82 -44.33
N ILE A 173 4.56 -14.16 -45.51
CA ILE A 173 4.37 -13.23 -46.62
C ILE A 173 2.98 -13.39 -47.23
N VAL A 174 2.43 -12.28 -47.70
CA VAL A 174 1.15 -12.22 -48.42
C VAL A 174 1.44 -11.68 -49.81
N SER A 175 1.11 -12.45 -50.85
CA SER A 175 1.41 -12.06 -52.24
C SER A 175 0.50 -12.75 -53.25
N PRO A 176 0.17 -12.10 -54.38
CA PRO A 176 -0.53 -12.75 -55.49
C PRO A 176 0.47 -13.61 -56.29
N LEU A 177 0.41 -14.94 -56.12
CA LEU A 177 1.27 -15.88 -56.86
C LEU A 177 0.77 -16.10 -58.30
N THR A 178 -0.50 -16.51 -58.45
CA THR A 178 -1.08 -16.96 -59.74
C THR A 178 -2.40 -16.28 -60.11
N SER A 179 -3.12 -15.69 -59.14
CA SER A 179 -4.46 -15.11 -59.30
C SER A 179 -4.49 -13.65 -58.81
N GLU A 180 -5.58 -12.93 -59.07
CA GLU A 180 -5.78 -11.55 -58.55
C GLU A 180 -5.96 -11.46 -57.02
N ALA A 181 -6.18 -12.57 -56.33
CA ALA A 181 -6.29 -12.62 -54.87
C ALA A 181 -4.98 -13.06 -54.22
N ASP A 182 -4.74 -12.56 -53.01
CA ASP A 182 -3.50 -12.83 -52.29
C ASP A 182 -3.49 -14.23 -51.66
N PHE A 183 -2.35 -14.90 -51.75
CA PHE A 183 -2.07 -16.15 -51.03
C PHE A 183 -1.32 -15.82 -49.75
N ILE A 184 -1.63 -16.55 -48.68
CA ILE A 184 -0.91 -16.45 -47.41
C ILE A 184 0.11 -17.57 -47.37
N ILE A 185 1.39 -17.23 -47.29
CA ILE A 185 2.49 -18.19 -47.30
C ILE A 185 3.20 -18.11 -45.96
N THR A 186 3.31 -19.24 -45.27
CA THR A 186 4.00 -19.36 -43.98
C THR A 186 5.11 -20.40 -44.06
N GLY A 187 6.28 -20.05 -43.53
CA GLY A 187 7.44 -20.93 -43.44
C GLY A 187 7.84 -21.08 -41.99
N SER A 188 7.93 -22.31 -41.52
CA SER A 188 8.31 -22.65 -40.16
C SER A 188 9.82 -22.86 -40.03
N HIS A 189 10.38 -22.57 -38.86
CA HIS A 189 11.77 -22.92 -38.57
C HIS A 189 12.01 -24.43 -38.56
N LYS A 190 10.98 -25.29 -38.47
CA LYS A 190 11.12 -26.74 -38.67
C LYS A 190 11.26 -27.16 -40.15
N GLY A 191 11.16 -26.23 -41.10
CA GLY A 191 11.26 -26.50 -42.53
C GLY A 191 9.91 -26.78 -43.21
N VAL A 192 8.78 -26.59 -42.51
CA VAL A 192 7.44 -26.78 -43.11
C VAL A 192 6.99 -25.49 -43.81
N LEU A 193 6.68 -25.59 -45.10
CA LEU A 193 6.09 -24.53 -45.89
C LEU A 193 4.61 -24.81 -46.13
N ARG A 194 3.74 -23.84 -45.81
CA ARG A 194 2.31 -23.89 -46.07
C ARG A 194 1.85 -22.71 -46.92
N ILE A 195 1.01 -22.98 -47.92
CA ILE A 195 0.37 -21.97 -48.75
C ILE A 195 -1.14 -22.08 -48.56
N PHE A 196 -1.76 -21.01 -48.09
CA PHE A 196 -3.19 -20.91 -47.89
C PHE A 196 -3.83 -19.95 -48.90
N LYS A 197 -5.03 -20.30 -49.36
CA LYS A 197 -5.95 -19.43 -50.10
C LYS A 197 -7.32 -19.56 -49.46
N PRO A 198 -7.60 -18.78 -48.41
CA PRO A 198 -8.90 -18.81 -47.76
C PRO A 198 -9.95 -18.23 -48.72
N VAL A 199 -11.00 -18.99 -48.99
CA VAL A 199 -12.13 -18.56 -49.82
C VAL A 199 -13.32 -18.23 -48.92
N LEU A 200 -13.75 -16.96 -48.94
CA LEU A 200 -14.90 -16.50 -48.18
C LEU A 200 -16.18 -16.67 -49.00
N GLU A 201 -16.97 -17.68 -48.63
CA GLU A 201 -18.31 -17.92 -49.19
C GLU A 201 -19.37 -17.16 -48.37
N ILE A 202 -20.30 -16.51 -49.08
CA ILE A 202 -21.44 -15.81 -48.48
C ILE A 202 -22.69 -16.61 -48.85
N GLU A 203 -23.23 -17.36 -47.90
CA GLU A 203 -24.52 -18.05 -48.03
C GLU A 203 -25.58 -17.31 -47.21
N GLU A 204 -26.74 -17.02 -47.80
CA GLU A 204 -27.89 -16.38 -47.14
C GLU A 204 -27.60 -15.09 -46.34
N GLY A 205 -26.56 -14.33 -46.72
CA GLY A 205 -26.17 -13.08 -46.06
C GLY A 205 -25.39 -13.25 -44.75
N VAL A 206 -25.05 -14.48 -44.37
CA VAL A 206 -24.16 -14.80 -43.25
C VAL A 206 -22.80 -15.21 -43.80
N LEU A 207 -21.74 -14.55 -43.34
CA LEU A 207 -20.38 -14.88 -43.73
C LEU A 207 -19.98 -16.18 -43.00
N GLN A 208 -19.73 -17.26 -43.74
CA GLN A 208 -19.23 -18.50 -43.12
C GLN A 208 -17.81 -18.25 -42.60
N THR A 209 -17.63 -18.43 -41.30
CA THR A 209 -16.34 -18.27 -40.62
C THR A 209 -15.76 -19.63 -40.27
N GLY A 210 -14.44 -19.79 -40.41
CA GLY A 210 -13.72 -21.02 -40.05
C GLY A 210 -12.91 -21.63 -41.19
N PHE A 211 -11.94 -22.47 -40.82
CA PHE A 211 -11.03 -23.16 -41.72
C PHE A 211 -11.72 -24.31 -42.48
N LYS A 212 -11.57 -24.33 -43.80
CA LYS A 212 -11.94 -25.46 -44.66
C LYS A 212 -10.66 -26.15 -45.13
N ALA A 213 -10.66 -27.48 -45.23
CA ALA A 213 -9.49 -28.24 -45.68
C ALA A 213 -8.98 -27.82 -47.08
N ASN A 214 -9.88 -27.33 -47.95
CA ASN A 214 -9.55 -26.79 -49.27
C ASN A 214 -8.78 -25.43 -49.22
N ASP A 215 -8.76 -24.75 -48.07
CA ASP A 215 -8.02 -23.49 -47.93
C ASP A 215 -6.51 -23.72 -47.90
N LEU A 216 -6.06 -24.90 -47.46
CA LEU A 216 -4.66 -25.32 -47.55
C LEU A 216 -4.40 -25.88 -48.95
N ILE A 217 -3.62 -25.13 -49.73
CA ILE A 217 -3.31 -25.50 -51.11
C ILE A 217 -2.13 -26.46 -51.17
N LEU A 218 -1.12 -26.18 -50.37
CA LEU A 218 0.14 -26.89 -50.41
C LEU A 218 0.76 -26.90 -49.03
N GLU A 219 1.20 -28.08 -48.63
CA GLU A 219 2.09 -28.29 -47.51
C GLU A 219 3.29 -29.10 -48.01
N GLN A 220 4.50 -28.60 -47.75
CA GLN A 220 5.74 -29.27 -48.13
C GLN A 220 6.77 -29.14 -47.01
N LEU A 221 7.34 -30.28 -46.61
CA LEU A 221 8.45 -30.36 -45.66
C LEU A 221 9.79 -30.28 -46.39
N PHE A 222 10.67 -29.41 -45.92
CA PHE A 222 12.06 -29.30 -46.31
C PHE A 222 12.97 -29.80 -45.19
N ASP A 223 14.13 -30.35 -45.54
CA ASP A 223 15.12 -30.87 -44.56
C ASP A 223 15.83 -29.77 -43.75
N ALA A 224 15.69 -28.50 -44.17
CA ALA A 224 16.36 -27.36 -43.57
C ALA A 224 15.34 -26.28 -43.15
N GLU A 225 15.69 -25.57 -42.08
CA GLU A 225 14.90 -24.49 -41.49
C GLU A 225 14.61 -23.39 -42.51
N ILE A 226 13.40 -22.82 -42.48
CA ILE A 226 13.04 -21.66 -43.30
C ILE A 226 13.26 -20.41 -42.44
N LEU A 227 14.16 -19.52 -42.88
CA LEU A 227 14.48 -18.27 -42.19
C LEU A 227 13.63 -17.10 -42.70
N GLN A 228 13.39 -17.05 -44.01
CA GLN A 228 12.62 -15.98 -44.62
C GLN A 228 12.02 -16.44 -45.95
N LEU A 229 10.83 -15.91 -46.24
CA LEU A 229 10.15 -16.08 -47.52
C LEU A 229 10.13 -14.77 -48.32
N GLY A 230 10.20 -14.87 -49.64
CA GLY A 230 10.09 -13.74 -50.53
C GLY A 230 9.46 -14.12 -51.86
N VAL A 231 8.75 -13.18 -52.50
CA VAL A 231 8.11 -13.41 -53.80
C VAL A 231 8.55 -12.34 -54.78
N GLY A 232 8.91 -12.74 -56.01
CA GLY A 232 9.30 -11.82 -57.07
C GLY A 232 9.52 -12.48 -58.43
N LYS A 233 9.91 -11.69 -59.43
CA LYS A 233 10.23 -12.14 -60.80
C LYS A 233 11.67 -12.62 -60.90
N LEU A 234 11.92 -13.81 -60.39
CA LEU A 234 13.27 -14.32 -60.11
C LEU A 234 13.88 -15.20 -61.21
N VAL A 235 13.12 -15.59 -62.23
CA VAL A 235 13.62 -16.46 -63.32
C VAL A 235 13.81 -15.67 -64.61
N SER A 236 14.91 -15.91 -65.30
CA SER A 236 15.23 -15.29 -66.58
C SER A 236 14.16 -15.58 -67.63
N GLY A 237 13.57 -14.53 -68.20
CA GLY A 237 12.58 -14.65 -69.30
C GLY A 237 11.14 -14.98 -68.87
N SER A 238 10.88 -15.21 -67.58
CA SER A 238 9.54 -15.40 -67.04
C SER A 238 8.99 -14.10 -66.45
N SER A 239 7.71 -13.80 -66.69
CA SER A 239 7.00 -12.68 -66.08
C SER A 239 6.23 -13.07 -64.81
N LEU A 240 6.22 -14.37 -64.48
CA LEU A 240 5.50 -14.94 -63.34
C LEU A 240 6.20 -14.63 -62.02
N ASN A 241 5.43 -14.64 -60.94
CA ASN A 241 5.95 -14.55 -59.58
C ASN A 241 6.46 -15.92 -59.13
N HIS A 242 7.67 -15.94 -58.56
CA HIS A 242 8.33 -17.14 -58.05
C HIS A 242 8.55 -16.96 -56.54
N LEU A 243 8.54 -18.08 -55.82
CA LEU A 243 8.77 -18.11 -54.38
C LEU A 243 10.26 -18.36 -54.10
N ALA A 244 10.91 -17.40 -53.45
CA ALA A 244 12.24 -17.59 -52.87
C ALA A 244 12.12 -18.01 -51.41
N ILE A 245 12.86 -19.05 -51.05
CA ILE A 245 12.97 -19.58 -49.70
C ILE A 245 14.44 -19.45 -49.28
N LEU A 246 14.68 -18.79 -48.16
CA LEU A 246 15.98 -18.67 -47.53
C LEU A 246 16.12 -19.71 -46.42
N HIS A 247 17.14 -20.55 -46.54
CA HIS A 247 17.63 -21.45 -45.51
C HIS A 247 19.00 -20.96 -45.02
N PRO A 248 19.52 -21.44 -43.88
CA PRO A 248 20.79 -20.95 -43.31
C PRO A 248 21.97 -20.93 -44.29
N LYS A 249 22.07 -21.91 -45.20
CA LYS A 249 23.17 -22.01 -46.19
C LYS A 249 22.71 -22.16 -47.63
N LEU A 250 21.43 -21.88 -47.92
CA LEU A 250 20.86 -22.12 -49.25
C LEU A 250 19.77 -21.08 -49.54
N VAL A 251 19.78 -20.51 -50.74
CA VAL A 251 18.63 -19.80 -51.30
C VAL A 251 18.06 -20.66 -52.41
N ALA A 252 16.79 -21.03 -52.31
CA ALA A 252 16.12 -21.83 -53.34
C ALA A 252 14.93 -21.07 -53.92
N VAL A 253 14.78 -21.12 -55.25
CA VAL A 253 13.70 -20.46 -55.97
C VAL A 253 12.78 -21.50 -56.60
N TYR A 254 11.51 -21.43 -56.26
CA TYR A 254 10.47 -22.36 -56.67
C TYR A 254 9.42 -21.67 -57.54
N SER A 255 8.89 -22.42 -58.50
CA SER A 255 7.72 -22.04 -59.29
C SER A 255 6.53 -22.92 -58.89
N MET A 256 5.39 -22.29 -58.64
CA MET A 256 4.14 -22.99 -58.35
C MET A 256 3.48 -23.39 -59.67
N VAL A 257 3.39 -24.70 -59.93
CA VAL A 257 2.73 -25.26 -61.12
C VAL A 257 1.39 -25.85 -60.71
N VAL A 258 0.33 -25.44 -61.40
CA VAL A 258 -1.03 -25.96 -61.22
C VAL A 258 -1.27 -27.06 -62.24
N LYS A 259 -1.64 -28.27 -61.79
CA LYS A 259 -2.16 -29.33 -62.63
C LYS A 259 -3.68 -29.38 -62.45
N GLU A 260 -4.43 -29.03 -63.49
CA GLU A 260 -5.88 -29.04 -63.46
C GLU A 260 -6.43 -30.47 -63.36
N GLY A 261 -7.38 -30.68 -62.46
CA GLY A 261 -8.15 -31.92 -62.32
C GLY A 261 -9.60 -31.73 -62.76
N ALA A 262 -10.34 -32.84 -62.94
CA ALA A 262 -11.71 -32.81 -63.45
C ALA A 262 -12.77 -32.24 -62.48
N THR A 263 -12.42 -32.03 -61.21
CA THR A 263 -13.24 -31.42 -60.14
C THR A 263 -12.35 -30.52 -59.29
N ASP A 264 -12.90 -29.58 -58.51
CA ASP A 264 -12.13 -28.67 -57.65
C ASP A 264 -11.19 -29.39 -56.67
N HIS A 265 -11.56 -30.59 -56.19
CA HIS A 265 -10.70 -31.45 -55.35
C HIS A 265 -9.56 -32.18 -56.09
N GLY A 266 -9.50 -32.07 -57.43
CA GLY A 266 -8.52 -32.73 -58.28
C GLY A 266 -7.39 -31.82 -58.75
N VAL A 267 -7.45 -30.52 -58.44
CA VAL A 267 -6.41 -29.55 -58.80
C VAL A 267 -5.21 -29.75 -57.87
N GLN A 268 -4.09 -30.21 -58.44
CA GLN A 268 -2.86 -30.42 -57.68
C GLN A 268 -1.91 -29.25 -57.88
N TYR A 269 -1.46 -28.68 -56.77
CA TYR A 269 -0.43 -27.66 -56.75
C TYR A 269 0.91 -28.31 -56.43
N LEU A 270 1.93 -28.03 -57.25
CA LEU A 270 3.26 -28.57 -57.08
C LEU A 270 4.28 -27.43 -57.08
N LEU A 271 5.19 -27.43 -56.11
CA LEU A 271 6.38 -26.56 -56.15
C LEU A 271 7.49 -27.24 -56.93
N LYS A 272 7.86 -26.62 -58.05
CA LYS A 272 8.99 -27.04 -58.87
C LYS A 272 10.20 -26.16 -58.54
N LEU A 273 11.29 -26.78 -58.10
CA LEU A 273 12.57 -26.10 -57.93
C LEU A 273 13.09 -25.63 -59.30
N MET A 274 13.37 -24.34 -59.43
CA MET A 274 13.91 -23.74 -60.65
C MET A 274 15.43 -23.70 -60.60
N TYR A 275 15.98 -23.15 -59.52
CA TYR A 275 17.41 -23.12 -59.23
C TYR A 275 17.64 -22.92 -57.73
N SER A 276 18.86 -23.20 -57.28
CA SER A 276 19.29 -22.95 -55.90
C SER A 276 20.74 -22.47 -55.85
N HIS A 277 21.01 -21.50 -54.99
CA HIS A 277 22.34 -20.99 -54.71
C HIS A 277 22.82 -21.47 -53.34
N ALA A 278 23.96 -22.14 -53.32
CA ALA A 278 24.63 -22.51 -52.07
C ALA A 278 25.34 -21.28 -51.48
N LEU A 279 25.12 -21.01 -50.20
CA LEU A 279 25.76 -19.93 -49.47
C LEU A 279 26.94 -20.48 -48.65
N LYS A 280 28.08 -19.78 -48.71
CA LYS A 280 29.27 -20.14 -47.93
C LYS A 280 29.11 -19.81 -46.45
N ARG A 281 28.44 -18.67 -46.16
CA ARG A 281 28.22 -18.14 -44.81
C ARG A 281 26.75 -18.31 -44.42
N SER A 282 26.49 -18.36 -43.11
CA SER A 282 25.11 -18.46 -42.62
C SER A 282 24.36 -17.16 -42.90
N SER A 283 23.19 -17.25 -43.53
CA SER A 283 22.34 -16.10 -43.82
C SER A 283 21.54 -15.63 -42.60
N ALA A 284 21.28 -14.33 -42.52
CA ALA A 284 20.39 -13.71 -41.55
C ALA A 284 19.02 -13.42 -42.17
N ASN A 285 19.01 -12.66 -43.27
CA ASN A 285 17.82 -12.24 -43.99
C ASN A 285 18.18 -11.96 -45.47
N PHE A 286 17.17 -11.65 -46.28
CA PHE A 286 17.36 -11.20 -47.65
C PHE A 286 16.31 -10.19 -48.07
N THR A 287 16.61 -9.46 -49.15
CA THR A 287 15.67 -8.56 -49.79
C THR A 287 15.61 -8.83 -51.28
N ILE A 288 14.44 -8.63 -51.88
CA ILE A 288 14.19 -8.81 -53.32
C ILE A 288 13.91 -7.45 -53.93
N GLY A 289 14.50 -7.17 -55.09
CA GLY A 289 14.22 -5.93 -55.79
C GLY A 289 14.85 -5.84 -57.18
N ARG A 290 14.47 -4.78 -57.90
CA ARG A 290 14.99 -4.48 -59.23
C ARG A 290 16.28 -3.67 -59.12
N PHE A 291 17.36 -4.31 -58.68
CA PHE A 291 18.63 -3.61 -58.48
C PHE A 291 19.16 -3.11 -59.83
N GLY A 292 19.70 -1.89 -59.87
CA GLY A 292 20.20 -1.27 -61.11
C GLY A 292 19.10 -0.76 -62.05
N GLY A 293 17.83 -0.72 -61.60
CA GLY A 293 16.72 -0.18 -62.38
C GLY A 293 16.24 -1.08 -63.53
N THR A 294 16.50 -2.39 -63.45
CA THR A 294 16.08 -3.36 -64.48
C THR A 294 14.55 -3.45 -64.60
N LEU A 295 14.06 -3.66 -65.83
CA LEU A 295 12.62 -3.82 -66.09
C LEU A 295 12.24 -5.30 -66.05
N ASN A 296 11.23 -5.65 -65.24
CA ASN A 296 10.66 -7.00 -65.13
C ASN A 296 11.60 -8.12 -64.67
N ARG A 297 12.74 -7.79 -64.06
CA ARG A 297 13.63 -8.77 -63.41
C ARG A 297 13.86 -8.33 -61.98
N ASP A 298 13.62 -9.22 -61.04
CA ASP A 298 13.93 -8.99 -59.64
C ASP A 298 15.15 -9.86 -59.27
N PHE A 299 16.03 -9.29 -58.48
CA PHE A 299 17.28 -9.88 -57.99
C PHE A 299 17.21 -10.05 -56.48
N ILE A 300 18.09 -10.90 -55.94
CA ILE A 300 18.11 -11.28 -54.53
C ILE A 300 19.39 -10.73 -53.90
N CYS A 301 19.27 -10.04 -52.76
CA CYS A 301 20.42 -9.66 -51.93
C CYS A 301 20.29 -10.34 -50.57
N VAL A 302 21.24 -11.21 -50.23
CA VAL A 302 21.29 -11.95 -48.97
C VAL A 302 22.28 -11.30 -48.03
N GLN A 303 21.85 -11.02 -46.80
CA GLN A 303 22.73 -10.60 -45.71
C GLN A 303 23.13 -11.81 -44.88
N SER A 304 24.43 -11.98 -44.65
CA SER A 304 24.94 -12.99 -43.74
C SER A 304 24.99 -12.51 -42.28
N LEU A 305 25.10 -13.45 -41.34
CA LEU A 305 25.22 -13.15 -39.90
C LEU A 305 26.48 -12.35 -39.53
N ASP A 306 27.48 -12.30 -40.40
CA ASP A 306 28.74 -11.55 -40.23
C ASP A 306 28.82 -10.27 -41.09
N GLY A 307 27.72 -9.90 -41.77
CA GLY A 307 27.60 -8.62 -42.46
C GLY A 307 28.11 -8.60 -43.91
N LEU A 308 28.22 -9.76 -44.55
CA LEU A 308 28.44 -9.88 -45.99
C LEU A 308 27.09 -9.79 -46.72
N LEU A 309 26.98 -8.83 -47.64
CA LEU A 309 25.88 -8.73 -48.60
C LEU A 309 26.26 -9.47 -49.87
N THR A 310 25.48 -10.49 -50.24
CA THR A 310 25.67 -11.28 -51.45
C THR A 310 24.52 -11.04 -52.42
N ILE A 311 24.82 -10.53 -53.61
CA ILE A 311 23.83 -10.19 -54.63
C ILE A 311 23.80 -11.30 -55.69
N PHE A 312 22.62 -11.82 -55.99
CA PHE A 312 22.34 -12.80 -57.03
C PHE A 312 21.47 -12.20 -58.13
N GLU A 313 21.98 -12.23 -59.36
CA GLU A 313 21.26 -11.86 -60.57
C GLU A 313 20.55 -13.12 -61.12
N GLN A 314 19.39 -13.43 -60.54
CA GLN A 314 18.56 -14.60 -60.88
C GLN A 314 19.35 -15.92 -60.73
N GLU A 315 19.58 -16.65 -61.82
CA GLU A 315 20.33 -17.92 -61.83
C GLU A 315 21.84 -17.74 -61.65
N SER A 316 22.35 -16.50 -61.70
CA SER A 316 23.78 -16.21 -61.65
C SER A 316 24.19 -15.46 -60.37
N TYR A 317 25.40 -15.72 -59.91
CA TYR A 317 26.03 -14.93 -58.85
C TYR A 317 26.47 -13.57 -59.43
N GLY A 318 26.12 -12.47 -58.76
CA GLY A 318 26.50 -11.12 -59.16
C GLY A 318 27.83 -10.71 -58.53
N PHE A 319 27.79 -10.34 -57.24
CA PHE A 319 28.95 -9.91 -56.47
C PHE A 319 28.65 -9.98 -54.96
N SER A 320 29.68 -9.82 -54.12
CA SER A 320 29.53 -9.70 -52.67
C SER A 320 30.32 -8.55 -52.05
N CYS A 321 29.75 -7.93 -51.02
CA CYS A 321 30.28 -6.75 -50.33
C CYS A 321 30.23 -6.93 -48.82
N THR A 322 31.32 -6.64 -48.11
CA THR A 322 31.36 -6.66 -46.64
C THR A 322 31.01 -5.28 -46.08
N MET A 323 30.05 -5.22 -45.14
CA MET A 323 29.70 -3.98 -44.46
C MET A 323 30.82 -3.49 -43.52
N ASN A 324 30.99 -2.16 -43.42
CA ASN A 324 31.93 -1.55 -42.48
C ASN A 324 31.33 -1.58 -41.06
N VAL A 325 32.14 -1.95 -40.05
CA VAL A 325 31.76 -1.92 -38.62
C VAL A 325 30.41 -2.63 -38.36
N PHE A 326 30.43 -3.94 -38.48
CA PHE A 326 29.27 -4.81 -38.31
C PHE A 326 29.45 -5.71 -37.08
N LEU A 327 28.41 -5.83 -36.25
CA LEU A 327 28.41 -6.72 -35.08
C LEU A 327 27.20 -7.67 -35.11
N LEU A 328 26.01 -7.14 -35.37
CA LEU A 328 24.76 -7.90 -35.51
C LEU A 328 24.01 -7.47 -36.79
N PRO A 329 23.33 -8.42 -37.47
CA PRO A 329 22.47 -8.11 -38.61
C PRO A 329 21.25 -7.31 -38.15
N GLY A 330 20.92 -6.26 -38.91
CA GLY A 330 19.67 -5.54 -38.77
C GLY A 330 18.71 -5.85 -39.93
N PRO A 331 17.48 -5.33 -39.90
CA PRO A 331 16.57 -5.38 -41.04
C PRO A 331 17.20 -4.74 -42.29
N LEU A 332 17.00 -5.36 -43.45
CA LEU A 332 17.52 -4.94 -44.75
C LEU A 332 16.38 -4.77 -45.75
N VAL A 333 16.25 -3.59 -46.34
CA VAL A 333 15.22 -3.29 -47.35
C VAL A 333 15.81 -2.57 -48.55
N TYR A 334 15.32 -2.90 -49.73
CA TYR A 334 15.67 -2.21 -50.97
C TYR A 334 14.62 -1.15 -51.36
N VAL A 335 15.10 0.06 -51.66
CA VAL A 335 14.29 1.19 -52.15
C VAL A 335 14.41 1.28 -53.67
N ARG A 336 13.34 0.94 -54.36
CA ARG A 336 13.30 0.89 -55.83
C ARG A 336 13.52 2.24 -56.51
N LYS A 337 12.99 3.34 -55.94
CA LYS A 337 13.03 4.67 -56.59
C LYS A 337 14.43 5.29 -56.61
N THR A 338 15.24 5.05 -55.57
CA THR A 338 16.62 5.58 -55.47
C THR A 338 17.68 4.56 -55.83
N ASP A 339 17.30 3.30 -56.08
CA ASP A 339 18.21 2.19 -56.30
C ASP A 339 19.23 2.05 -55.15
N SER A 340 18.69 2.01 -53.93
CA SER A 340 19.49 1.98 -52.69
C SER A 340 19.01 0.91 -51.72
N PHE A 341 19.95 0.35 -50.96
CA PHE A 341 19.72 -0.52 -49.82
C PHE A 341 19.72 0.30 -48.54
N VAL A 342 18.75 0.07 -47.67
CA VAL A 342 18.67 0.68 -46.36
C VAL A 342 18.74 -0.43 -45.32
N THR A 343 19.66 -0.26 -44.38
CA THR A 343 19.89 -1.23 -43.30
C THR A 343 20.24 -0.47 -42.03
N THR A 344 20.03 -1.10 -40.88
CA THR A 344 20.44 -0.56 -39.59
C THR A 344 21.58 -1.38 -39.00
N GLY A 345 22.62 -0.71 -38.51
CA GLY A 345 23.75 -1.35 -37.84
C GLY A 345 23.62 -1.35 -36.31
N SER A 346 24.50 -2.07 -35.63
CA SER A 346 24.57 -2.13 -34.15
C SER A 346 25.01 -0.82 -33.49
N ASN A 347 25.49 0.14 -34.28
CA ASN A 347 25.79 1.51 -33.85
C ASN A 347 24.53 2.42 -33.80
N TRP A 348 23.33 1.85 -34.03
CA TRP A 348 22.05 2.56 -34.09
C TRP A 348 21.96 3.63 -35.19
N PHE A 349 22.73 3.45 -36.27
CA PHE A 349 22.61 4.25 -37.49
C PHE A 349 21.81 3.50 -38.54
N VAL A 350 20.87 4.20 -39.15
CA VAL A 350 20.24 3.83 -40.43
C VAL A 350 21.18 4.28 -41.52
N GLN A 351 21.68 3.34 -42.31
CA GLN A 351 22.62 3.60 -43.37
C GLN A 351 21.98 3.25 -44.72
N CYS A 352 22.14 4.17 -45.67
CA CYS A 352 21.68 3.99 -47.04
C CYS A 352 22.87 3.78 -47.97
N PHE A 353 22.85 2.71 -48.77
CA PHE A 353 23.88 2.35 -49.72
C PHE A 353 23.30 2.27 -51.12
N LYS A 354 23.76 3.12 -52.04
CA LYS A 354 23.37 3.03 -53.46
C LYS A 354 23.90 1.73 -54.07
N TYR A 355 23.11 1.08 -54.92
CA TYR A 355 23.50 -0.17 -55.58
C TYR A 355 24.81 -0.02 -56.35
N LYS A 356 25.00 1.11 -57.05
CA LYS A 356 26.25 1.41 -57.76
C LYS A 356 27.48 1.41 -56.85
N ASN A 357 27.38 1.98 -55.65
CA ASN A 357 28.49 2.03 -54.70
C ASN A 357 28.84 0.63 -54.19
N LEU A 358 27.83 -0.21 -53.98
CA LEU A 358 28.03 -1.62 -53.62
C LEU A 358 28.68 -2.38 -54.78
N TYR A 359 28.17 -2.22 -55.99
CA TYR A 359 28.73 -2.86 -57.19
C TYR A 359 30.20 -2.48 -57.44
N ASP A 360 30.57 -1.22 -57.25
CA ASP A 360 31.95 -0.73 -57.43
C ASP A 360 32.92 -1.25 -56.33
N ALA A 361 32.39 -1.54 -55.13
CA ALA A 361 33.15 -2.05 -54.00
C ALA A 361 33.15 -3.58 -53.89
N GLY A 362 32.30 -4.28 -54.65
CA GLY A 362 32.05 -5.71 -54.52
C GLY A 362 33.06 -6.61 -55.22
N HIS A 363 33.28 -7.79 -54.62
CA HIS A 363 34.05 -8.88 -55.19
C HIS A 363 33.19 -9.68 -56.17
N ARG A 364 33.72 -9.95 -57.37
CA ARG A 364 33.00 -10.65 -58.46
C ARG A 364 33.22 -12.16 -58.47
N THR A 365 34.23 -12.62 -57.74
CA THR A 365 34.50 -14.03 -57.54
C THR A 365 34.13 -14.39 -56.09
N PRO A 366 33.46 -15.52 -55.86
CA PRO A 366 33.07 -15.92 -54.52
C PRO A 366 34.26 -16.33 -53.63
N ASP A 367 35.47 -16.53 -54.21
CA ASP A 367 36.67 -17.09 -53.56
C ASP A 367 37.74 -16.04 -53.15
N GLU A 368 37.55 -14.75 -53.46
CA GLU A 368 38.47 -13.69 -53.05
C GLU A 368 38.24 -13.26 -51.60
N ASP A 369 38.65 -14.11 -50.64
CA ASP A 369 38.87 -13.70 -49.25
C ASP A 369 40.25 -13.01 -49.17
N SER A 370 40.36 -11.74 -49.57
CA SER A 370 41.62 -11.00 -49.43
C SER A 370 41.41 -9.56 -48.98
N SER A 371 41.76 -9.30 -47.72
CA SER A 371 42.66 -8.25 -47.17
C SER A 371 42.57 -6.77 -47.62
N GLU A 372 41.81 -6.42 -48.65
CA GLU A 372 41.58 -5.06 -49.13
C GLU A 372 40.07 -4.85 -49.35
N ALA A 373 39.29 -4.99 -48.28
CA ALA A 373 37.89 -4.54 -48.32
C ALA A 373 37.88 -3.03 -48.58
N LYS A 374 37.48 -2.61 -49.78
CA LYS A 374 37.22 -1.20 -50.06
C LYS A 374 36.09 -0.75 -49.15
N SER A 375 36.35 0.29 -48.35
CA SER A 375 35.35 0.82 -47.42
C SER A 375 34.12 1.29 -48.19
N ILE A 376 32.98 0.67 -47.89
CA ILE A 376 31.71 1.05 -48.50
C ILE A 376 31.29 2.41 -47.94
N LEU A 377 31.08 3.40 -48.81
CA LEU A 377 30.57 4.71 -48.41
C LEU A 377 29.05 4.72 -48.41
N SER A 378 28.46 5.06 -47.26
CA SER A 378 27.03 5.36 -47.15
C SER A 378 26.70 6.65 -47.88
N ASP A 379 25.56 6.68 -48.56
CA ASP A 379 25.03 7.89 -49.22
C ASP A 379 24.53 8.90 -48.18
N TRP A 380 23.89 8.39 -47.13
CA TRP A 380 23.52 9.14 -45.93
C TRP A 380 23.36 8.17 -44.75
N ASP A 381 23.49 8.73 -43.56
CA ASP A 381 23.35 8.06 -42.28
C ASP A 381 22.44 8.86 -41.33
N PHE A 382 21.62 8.17 -40.55
CA PHE A 382 20.71 8.78 -39.57
C PHE A 382 20.77 8.04 -38.24
N GLN A 383 21.01 8.75 -37.13
CA GLN A 383 21.14 8.16 -35.79
C GLN A 383 19.77 7.99 -35.11
N LEU A 384 19.36 6.74 -34.84
CA LEU A 384 18.10 6.41 -34.16
C LEU A 384 18.19 6.50 -32.64
N ASN A 385 19.38 6.33 -32.05
CA ASN A 385 19.61 6.17 -30.60
C ASN A 385 18.93 4.93 -29.97
N GLU A 386 18.40 4.02 -30.78
CA GLU A 386 17.82 2.75 -30.37
C GLU A 386 17.95 1.73 -31.53
N PRO A 387 17.88 0.42 -31.26
CA PRO A 387 17.85 -0.59 -32.31
C PRO A 387 16.52 -0.58 -33.08
N ALA A 388 16.58 -0.91 -34.37
CA ALA A 388 15.40 -1.11 -35.21
C ALA A 388 15.01 -2.58 -35.23
N LEU A 389 13.73 -2.87 -35.00
CA LEU A 389 13.13 -4.20 -35.08
C LEU A 389 12.85 -4.57 -36.53
N ASP A 390 12.23 -3.64 -37.27
CA ASP A 390 11.81 -3.87 -38.65
C ASP A 390 11.79 -2.56 -39.47
N LEU A 391 11.90 -2.71 -40.80
CA LEU A 391 11.92 -1.64 -41.80
C LEU A 391 10.85 -1.91 -42.85
N ASN A 392 10.13 -0.85 -43.23
CA ASN A 392 9.16 -0.93 -44.32
C ASN A 392 9.24 0.32 -45.20
N VAL A 393 9.16 0.14 -46.52
CA VAL A 393 9.26 1.22 -47.49
C VAL A 393 7.94 1.36 -48.21
N LEU A 394 7.34 2.55 -48.13
CA LEU A 394 6.11 2.88 -48.84
C LEU A 394 6.37 3.89 -49.96
N GLU A 395 5.94 3.53 -51.17
CA GLU A 395 5.96 4.44 -52.31
C GLU A 395 4.71 5.32 -52.33
N LEU A 396 4.91 6.65 -52.30
CA LEU A 396 3.81 7.63 -52.38
C LEU A 396 3.45 7.95 -53.85
N PRO A 397 2.20 8.37 -54.13
CA PRO A 397 1.72 8.68 -55.48
C PRO A 397 2.50 9.80 -56.17
N GLU A 398 3.00 10.79 -55.42
CA GLU A 398 3.74 11.96 -55.93
C GLU A 398 5.21 11.69 -56.25
N ARG A 399 5.57 10.44 -56.60
CA ARG A 399 6.96 9.99 -56.80
C ARG A 399 7.87 10.08 -55.57
N GLU A 400 7.39 10.51 -54.41
CA GLU A 400 8.10 10.38 -53.14
C GLU A 400 8.02 8.95 -52.57
N PHE A 401 8.84 8.65 -51.58
CA PHE A 401 8.70 7.45 -50.75
C PHE A 401 9.03 7.82 -49.30
N ILE A 402 8.55 7.00 -48.38
CA ILE A 402 8.84 7.11 -46.96
C ILE A 402 9.41 5.79 -46.47
N ILE A 403 10.53 5.88 -45.75
CA ILE A 403 11.14 4.75 -45.06
C ILE A 403 10.59 4.78 -43.64
N LEU A 404 9.84 3.77 -43.26
CA LEU A 404 9.25 3.61 -41.94
C LEU A 404 10.10 2.63 -41.15
N ILE A 405 10.43 3.02 -39.93
CA ILE A 405 11.36 2.30 -39.07
C ILE A 405 10.68 2.11 -37.73
N LEU A 406 10.53 0.86 -37.33
CA LEU A 406 10.05 0.50 -36.00
C LEU A 406 11.26 0.25 -35.10
N GLY A 407 11.49 1.13 -34.14
CA GLY A 407 12.41 0.89 -33.02
C GLY A 407 11.70 0.23 -31.84
N GLU A 408 12.45 -0.08 -30.78
CA GLU A 408 11.89 -0.62 -29.54
C GLU A 408 10.95 0.37 -28.81
N ARG A 409 11.10 1.68 -29.02
CA ARG A 409 10.29 2.69 -28.33
C ARG A 409 9.72 3.75 -29.25
N ASN A 410 10.22 3.89 -30.47
CA ASN A 410 9.72 4.91 -31.39
C ASN A 410 9.46 4.36 -32.80
N LEU A 411 8.48 4.96 -33.46
CA LEU A 411 8.19 4.79 -34.87
C LEU A 411 8.71 6.02 -35.63
N TYR A 412 9.62 5.82 -36.58
CA TYR A 412 10.18 6.88 -37.42
C TYR A 412 9.64 6.79 -38.84
N GLY A 413 9.46 7.95 -39.48
CA GLY A 413 9.28 8.07 -40.92
C GLY A 413 10.36 8.97 -41.50
N LEU A 414 11.28 8.41 -42.29
CA LEU A 414 12.33 9.14 -43.00
C LEU A 414 11.93 9.40 -44.46
N ASN A 415 12.36 10.54 -45.00
CA ASN A 415 12.19 10.87 -46.41
C ASN A 415 13.30 10.26 -47.28
N SER A 416 13.29 10.58 -48.57
CA SER A 416 14.26 10.06 -49.56
C SER A 416 15.71 10.44 -49.31
N GLY A 417 15.97 11.52 -48.57
CA GLY A 417 17.31 12.02 -48.26
C GLY A 417 17.75 11.74 -46.83
N GLY A 418 17.12 10.80 -46.14
CA GLY A 418 17.48 10.44 -44.75
C GLY A 418 17.06 11.47 -43.69
N ARG A 419 16.20 12.44 -44.04
CA ARG A 419 15.68 13.42 -43.07
C ARG A 419 14.38 12.91 -42.44
N LEU A 420 14.23 13.15 -41.15
CA LEU A 420 13.06 12.80 -40.38
C LEU A 420 11.82 13.60 -40.84
N LYS A 421 10.78 12.90 -41.32
CA LYS A 421 9.47 13.46 -41.66
C LYS A 421 8.55 13.51 -40.43
N PHE A 422 8.55 12.43 -39.65
CA PHE A 422 7.89 12.39 -38.35
C PHE A 422 8.52 11.32 -37.45
N MET A 423 8.31 11.48 -36.15
CA MET A 423 8.65 10.51 -35.12
C MET A 423 7.49 10.41 -34.14
N LYS A 424 7.12 9.19 -33.77
CA LYS A 424 6.13 8.91 -32.74
C LYS A 424 6.79 8.08 -31.65
N ARG A 425 6.90 8.66 -30.45
CA ARG A 425 7.25 7.90 -29.24
C ARG A 425 6.07 7.02 -28.84
N LEU A 426 6.34 5.74 -28.68
CA LEU A 426 5.42 4.71 -28.24
C LEU A 426 5.57 4.58 -26.72
N GLU A 427 4.46 4.60 -25.99
CA GLU A 427 4.45 4.41 -24.52
C GLU A 427 4.39 2.92 -24.13
N TYR A 428 4.61 2.04 -25.12
CA TYR A 428 4.56 0.59 -25.02
C TYR A 428 5.66 0.00 -25.91
N SER A 429 6.08 -1.23 -25.61
CA SER A 429 6.98 -2.01 -26.44
C SER A 429 6.23 -2.54 -27.67
N PRO A 430 6.62 -2.19 -28.90
CA PRO A 430 6.03 -2.75 -30.10
C PRO A 430 6.64 -4.13 -30.41
N LEU A 431 5.83 -5.06 -30.91
CA LEU A 431 6.27 -6.40 -31.30
C LEU A 431 6.50 -6.48 -32.81
N CYS A 432 5.51 -6.06 -33.59
CA CYS A 432 5.58 -6.01 -35.04
C CYS A 432 4.79 -4.82 -35.59
N PHE A 433 5.09 -4.43 -36.83
CA PHE A 433 4.33 -3.39 -37.52
C PHE A 433 4.12 -3.68 -39.00
N SER A 434 3.12 -3.03 -39.57
CA SER A 434 2.84 -3.06 -41.00
C SER A 434 2.34 -1.71 -41.45
N SER A 435 2.86 -1.26 -42.58
CA SER A 435 2.52 0.05 -43.14
C SER A 435 1.86 -0.14 -44.48
N TYR A 436 0.81 0.65 -44.74
CA TYR A 436 0.06 0.63 -45.98
C TYR A 436 -0.47 2.02 -46.31
N MET A 437 -0.89 2.22 -47.55
CA MET A 437 -1.53 3.45 -47.98
C MET A 437 -3.05 3.28 -48.02
N LEU A 438 -3.76 4.29 -47.52
CA LEU A 438 -5.21 4.43 -47.62
C LEU A 438 -5.53 5.88 -48.00
N ASP A 439 -6.19 6.10 -49.14
CA ASP A 439 -6.58 7.44 -49.64
C ASP A 439 -5.44 8.49 -49.56
N SER A 440 -4.26 8.12 -50.07
CA SER A 440 -3.01 8.92 -50.05
C SER A 440 -2.42 9.20 -48.66
N ASN A 441 -2.96 8.63 -47.59
CA ASN A 441 -2.41 8.71 -46.25
C ASN A 441 -1.57 7.47 -45.90
N VAL A 442 -0.47 7.72 -45.19
CA VAL A 442 0.38 6.66 -44.63
C VAL A 442 -0.26 6.17 -43.33
N MET A 443 -0.69 4.91 -43.36
CA MET A 443 -1.26 4.21 -42.21
C MET A 443 -0.25 3.18 -41.69
N ASN A 444 -0.04 3.16 -40.38
CA ASN A 444 0.85 2.23 -39.70
C ASN A 444 0.06 1.45 -38.67
N ILE A 445 0.09 0.13 -38.74
CA ILE A 445 -0.43 -0.77 -37.70
C ILE A 445 0.76 -1.18 -36.86
N VAL A 446 0.70 -0.91 -35.56
CA VAL A 446 1.72 -1.33 -34.59
C VAL A 446 1.04 -2.20 -33.56
N VAL A 447 1.60 -3.37 -33.30
CA VAL A 447 1.10 -4.27 -32.25
C VAL A 447 1.94 -4.08 -31.00
N SER A 448 1.29 -3.87 -29.86
CA SER A 448 1.96 -3.82 -28.56
C SER A 448 2.17 -5.22 -27.97
N GLU A 449 3.18 -5.35 -27.13
CA GLU A 449 3.40 -6.53 -26.27
C GLU A 449 2.20 -6.83 -25.35
N THR A 450 1.36 -5.83 -25.06
CA THR A 450 0.12 -6.01 -24.27
C THR A 450 -1.05 -6.59 -25.07
N GLY A 451 -0.84 -6.97 -26.34
CA GLY A 451 -1.86 -7.55 -27.20
C GLY A 451 -2.87 -6.54 -27.71
N THR A 452 -2.44 -5.32 -28.04
CA THR A 452 -3.29 -4.32 -28.69
C THR A 452 -2.73 -3.89 -30.04
N ALA A 453 -3.55 -3.90 -31.08
CA ALA A 453 -3.23 -3.41 -32.41
C ALA A 453 -3.66 -1.94 -32.53
N LEU A 454 -2.68 -1.07 -32.79
CA LEU A 454 -2.84 0.39 -32.82
C LEU A 454 -2.58 0.88 -34.24
N ILE A 455 -3.58 1.55 -34.83
CA ILE A 455 -3.50 2.06 -36.20
C ILE A 455 -3.29 3.57 -36.16
N TYR A 456 -2.13 3.99 -36.63
CA TYR A 456 -1.72 5.38 -36.73
C TYR A 456 -1.84 5.90 -38.15
N GLN A 457 -2.40 7.09 -38.31
CA GLN A 457 -2.17 7.92 -39.48
C GLN A 457 -1.00 8.87 -39.17
N ASN A 458 0.17 8.63 -39.76
CA ASN A 458 1.44 9.24 -39.37
C ASN A 458 1.71 9.07 -37.86
N THR A 459 1.47 10.11 -37.05
CA THR A 459 1.64 10.12 -35.58
C THR A 459 0.32 10.08 -34.81
N THR A 460 -0.82 10.22 -35.49
CA THR A 460 -2.16 10.31 -34.88
C THR A 460 -2.79 8.93 -34.79
N LEU A 461 -3.21 8.51 -33.58
CA LEU A 461 -3.91 7.25 -33.40
C LEU A 461 -5.33 7.37 -33.96
N LYS A 462 -5.70 6.49 -34.90
CA LYS A 462 -7.03 6.42 -35.52
C LYS A 462 -7.88 5.29 -34.99
N TRP A 463 -7.24 4.17 -34.64
CA TRP A 463 -7.93 2.98 -34.20
C TRP A 463 -7.08 2.20 -33.19
N SER A 464 -7.75 1.51 -32.26
CA SER A 464 -7.11 0.64 -31.28
C SER A 464 -8.02 -0.56 -31.04
N ALA A 465 -7.54 -1.76 -31.34
CA ALA A 465 -8.27 -3.00 -31.15
C ALA A 465 -7.49 -3.97 -30.28
N LYS A 466 -8.16 -4.61 -29.32
CA LYS A 466 -7.54 -5.65 -28.49
C LYS A 466 -7.47 -6.96 -29.27
N LEU A 467 -6.33 -7.62 -29.22
CA LEU A 467 -6.07 -8.91 -29.85
C LEU A 467 -6.25 -10.03 -28.83
N ASN A 468 -6.61 -11.22 -29.31
CA ASN A 468 -6.79 -12.42 -28.49
C ASN A 468 -5.45 -13.15 -28.23
N PHE A 469 -4.41 -12.83 -28.99
CA PHE A 469 -3.06 -13.38 -28.87
C PHE A 469 -2.01 -12.36 -29.33
N LEU A 470 -0.72 -12.66 -29.13
CA LEU A 470 0.42 -11.82 -29.52
C LEU A 470 0.98 -12.24 -30.90
N PRO A 471 0.75 -11.48 -31.98
CA PRO A 471 1.29 -11.79 -33.29
C PRO A 471 2.74 -11.29 -33.46
N VAL A 472 3.61 -12.16 -33.97
CA VAL A 472 4.99 -11.83 -34.35
C VAL A 472 5.05 -11.17 -35.72
N ASN A 473 4.08 -11.42 -36.60
CA ASN A 473 3.97 -10.76 -37.90
C ASN A 473 2.52 -10.37 -38.20
N ILE A 474 2.35 -9.18 -38.80
CA ILE A 474 1.07 -8.66 -39.27
C ILE A 474 1.19 -8.12 -40.70
N LYS A 475 0.28 -8.54 -41.58
CA LYS A 475 0.20 -8.05 -42.98
C LYS A 475 -1.24 -7.75 -43.36
N ARG A 476 -1.40 -6.85 -44.33
CA ARG A 476 -2.69 -6.54 -44.95
C ARG A 476 -2.83 -7.36 -46.23
N ALA A 477 -3.89 -8.14 -46.36
CA ALA A 477 -4.20 -9.00 -47.50
C ALA A 477 -5.50 -8.58 -48.18
N ASN A 478 -5.60 -8.83 -49.48
CA ASN A 478 -6.84 -8.80 -50.24
C ASN A 478 -7.30 -10.23 -50.51
N LEU A 479 -8.19 -10.72 -49.65
CA LEU A 479 -8.82 -12.03 -49.81
C LEU A 479 -9.94 -11.94 -50.85
N TRP A 480 -10.36 -13.10 -51.36
CA TRP A 480 -11.49 -13.18 -52.28
C TRP A 480 -12.74 -12.57 -51.61
N ASN A 481 -13.35 -11.57 -52.24
CA ASN A 481 -14.48 -10.77 -51.73
C ASN A 481 -14.21 -9.83 -50.52
N LEU A 482 -13.01 -9.79 -49.94
CA LEU A 482 -12.68 -8.92 -48.81
C LEU A 482 -11.33 -8.21 -48.99
N LYS A 483 -11.38 -6.91 -49.30
CA LYS A 483 -10.17 -6.07 -49.42
C LYS A 483 -9.73 -5.55 -48.06
N GLY A 484 -8.42 -5.63 -47.78
CA GLY A 484 -7.81 -5.06 -46.58
C GLY A 484 -8.03 -5.85 -45.30
N CYS A 485 -8.13 -7.17 -45.40
CA CYS A 485 -8.10 -8.08 -44.25
C CYS A 485 -6.73 -8.02 -43.56
N LEU A 486 -6.70 -8.12 -42.23
CA LEU A 486 -5.46 -8.21 -41.46
C LEU A 486 -5.16 -9.68 -41.19
N VAL A 487 -3.98 -10.12 -41.61
CA VAL A 487 -3.44 -11.45 -41.37
C VAL A 487 -2.40 -11.35 -40.27
N MET A 488 -2.54 -12.17 -39.24
CA MET A 488 -1.70 -12.19 -38.05
C MET A 488 -1.18 -13.60 -37.79
N LEU A 489 0.12 -13.72 -37.53
CA LEU A 489 0.78 -15.00 -37.20
C LEU A 489 1.38 -14.91 -35.80
N SER A 490 1.08 -15.87 -34.92
CA SER A 490 1.73 -16.02 -33.62
C SER A 490 3.03 -16.82 -33.71
N GLU A 491 3.87 -16.72 -32.68
CA GLU A 491 5.10 -17.51 -32.54
C GLU A 491 4.81 -19.02 -32.51
N GLU A 492 3.70 -19.41 -31.89
CA GLU A 492 3.21 -20.79 -31.77
C GLU A 492 2.48 -21.30 -33.03
N GLY A 493 2.41 -20.53 -34.11
CA GLY A 493 1.79 -20.96 -35.37
C GLY A 493 0.27 -20.79 -35.44
N ARG A 494 -0.34 -19.96 -34.60
CA ARG A 494 -1.73 -19.51 -34.79
C ARG A 494 -1.77 -18.45 -35.89
N LEU A 495 -2.42 -18.77 -36.99
CA LEU A 495 -2.62 -17.86 -38.12
C LEU A 495 -4.09 -17.43 -38.15
N GLU A 496 -4.34 -16.11 -38.08
CA GLU A 496 -5.69 -15.55 -38.05
C GLU A 496 -5.86 -14.42 -39.07
N CYS A 497 -6.95 -14.47 -39.83
CA CYS A 497 -7.44 -13.40 -40.68
C CYS A 497 -8.64 -12.72 -40.01
N CYS A 498 -8.55 -11.40 -39.84
CA CYS A 498 -9.60 -10.61 -39.21
C CYS A 498 -9.89 -9.31 -39.96
N TYR A 499 -11.02 -8.70 -39.62
CA TYR A 499 -11.32 -7.30 -39.93
C TYR A 499 -11.67 -6.54 -38.66
N LEU A 500 -11.59 -5.22 -38.74
CA LEU A 500 -11.89 -4.33 -37.63
C LEU A 500 -13.40 -4.06 -37.62
N GLY A 501 -14.10 -4.51 -36.58
CA GLY A 501 -15.53 -4.27 -36.41
C GLY A 501 -15.80 -2.81 -36.06
N THR A 502 -16.69 -2.17 -36.81
CA THR A 502 -17.13 -0.78 -36.60
C THR A 502 -18.41 -0.68 -35.77
N GLU A 503 -19.06 -1.80 -35.47
CA GLU A 503 -20.22 -1.82 -34.59
C GLU A 503 -19.77 -1.64 -33.15
N PRO A 504 -20.12 -0.51 -32.49
CA PRO A 504 -19.98 -0.43 -31.05
C PRO A 504 -20.84 -1.55 -30.47
N SER A 505 -20.27 -2.38 -29.61
CA SER A 505 -21.08 -3.23 -28.74
C SER A 505 -21.92 -2.29 -27.89
N LEU A 506 -23.16 -2.01 -28.31
CA LEU A 506 -24.13 -1.37 -27.44
C LEU A 506 -24.18 -2.26 -26.21
N PHE A 507 -23.78 -1.71 -25.07
CA PHE A 507 -23.89 -2.39 -23.79
C PHE A 507 -25.39 -2.44 -23.44
N VAL A 508 -26.13 -3.26 -24.19
CA VAL A 508 -27.47 -3.70 -23.81
C VAL A 508 -27.18 -4.81 -22.82
N ALA A 509 -27.48 -4.57 -21.55
CA ALA A 509 -27.50 -5.66 -20.57
C ALA A 509 -28.26 -6.81 -21.24
N PRO A 510 -27.69 -8.02 -21.34
CA PRO A 510 -28.42 -9.16 -21.90
C PRO A 510 -29.77 -9.19 -21.20
N PRO A 511 -30.90 -9.32 -21.94
CA PRO A 511 -32.22 -9.23 -21.34
C PRO A 511 -32.23 -10.18 -20.14
N LEU A 512 -32.33 -9.60 -18.94
CA LEU A 512 -32.36 -10.36 -17.70
C LEU A 512 -33.44 -11.40 -17.90
N SER A 513 -33.06 -12.68 -17.95
CA SER A 513 -34.02 -13.72 -17.61
C SER A 513 -34.44 -13.33 -16.19
N TYR A 514 -35.68 -12.85 -16.02
CA TYR A 514 -36.26 -12.64 -14.71
C TYR A 514 -36.22 -14.00 -14.01
N GLN A 515 -35.15 -14.28 -13.27
CA GLN A 515 -35.29 -15.08 -12.07
C GLN A 515 -35.95 -14.11 -11.10
N ASP A 516 -37.24 -14.31 -10.86
CA ASP A 516 -37.96 -13.57 -9.83
C ASP A 516 -37.15 -13.67 -8.54
N LEU A 517 -36.62 -12.53 -8.06
CA LEU A 517 -36.01 -12.47 -6.74
C LEU A 517 -37.06 -13.00 -5.75
N ASN A 518 -36.69 -14.00 -4.95
CA ASN A 518 -37.60 -14.60 -3.99
C ASN A 518 -37.84 -13.63 -2.83
N PHE A 519 -38.82 -12.74 -2.99
CA PHE A 519 -39.18 -11.70 -2.01
C PHE A 519 -39.50 -12.29 -0.63
N GLU A 520 -39.94 -13.56 -0.57
CA GLU A 520 -40.27 -14.23 0.69
C GLU A 520 -39.01 -14.59 1.50
N GLU A 521 -37.91 -14.98 0.84
CA GLU A 521 -36.62 -15.22 1.51
C GLU A 521 -35.99 -13.91 1.98
N ALA A 522 -36.03 -12.87 1.14
CA ALA A 522 -35.52 -11.55 1.48
C ALA A 522 -36.28 -10.92 2.66
N GLU A 523 -37.60 -11.08 2.74
CA GLU A 523 -38.41 -10.59 3.87
C GLU A 523 -38.14 -11.38 5.17
N LYS A 524 -37.93 -12.70 5.07
CA LYS A 524 -37.51 -13.52 6.21
C LYS A 524 -36.14 -13.09 6.73
N GLU A 525 -35.18 -12.79 5.84
CA GLU A 525 -33.86 -12.31 6.25
C GLU A 525 -33.93 -10.90 6.87
N LEU A 526 -34.71 -9.99 6.29
CA LEU A 526 -34.88 -8.62 6.80
C LEU A 526 -35.59 -8.61 8.17
N THR A 527 -36.56 -9.50 8.38
CA THR A 527 -37.21 -9.66 9.69
C THR A 527 -36.28 -10.29 10.74
N LEU A 528 -35.37 -11.19 10.35
CA LEU A 528 -34.32 -11.70 11.22
C LEU A 528 -33.30 -10.60 11.59
N LEU A 529 -32.80 -9.86 10.60
CA LEU A 529 -31.85 -8.77 10.82
C LEU A 529 -32.45 -7.66 11.69
N SER A 530 -33.70 -7.24 11.44
CA SER A 530 -34.37 -6.22 12.26
C SER A 530 -34.65 -6.70 13.69
N LYS A 531 -34.87 -8.00 13.92
CA LYS A 531 -34.92 -8.58 15.27
C LYS A 531 -33.55 -8.49 15.96
N ILE A 532 -32.46 -8.80 15.25
CA ILE A 532 -31.09 -8.68 15.78
C ILE A 532 -30.79 -7.22 16.14
N THR A 533 -31.11 -6.25 15.27
CA THR A 533 -30.89 -4.82 15.54
C THR A 533 -31.69 -4.33 16.75
N LYS A 534 -32.97 -4.73 16.88
CA LYS A 534 -33.78 -4.37 18.05
C LYS A 534 -33.32 -5.04 19.34
N ASN A 535 -32.70 -6.22 19.26
CA ASN A 535 -32.15 -6.90 20.42
C ASN A 535 -30.80 -6.29 20.85
N LEU A 536 -29.97 -5.82 19.90
CA LEU A 536 -28.73 -5.09 20.20
C LEU A 536 -28.98 -3.84 21.04
N ASP A 537 -30.04 -3.08 20.75
CA ASP A 537 -30.44 -1.91 21.54
C ASP A 537 -30.86 -2.26 22.99
N ASN A 538 -31.32 -3.50 23.25
CA ASN A 538 -31.71 -3.96 24.59
C ASN A 538 -30.56 -4.66 25.35
N ASP A 539 -29.65 -5.34 24.65
CA ASP A 539 -28.57 -6.13 25.25
C ASP A 539 -27.32 -5.33 25.65
N GLU A 540 -27.14 -4.09 25.19
CA GLU A 540 -26.06 -3.20 25.70
C GLU A 540 -26.12 -3.01 27.23
N THR A 541 -27.30 -3.14 27.85
CA THR A 541 -27.46 -3.08 29.30
C THR A 541 -27.04 -4.38 30.03
N LYS A 542 -26.92 -5.51 29.33
CA LYS A 542 -26.58 -6.84 29.91
C LYS A 542 -25.19 -7.36 29.53
N LEU A 543 -24.49 -6.74 28.59
CA LEU A 543 -23.15 -7.16 28.12
C LEU A 543 -22.01 -6.88 29.13
N ASN A 544 -22.31 -6.29 30.29
CA ASN A 544 -21.31 -5.87 31.29
C ASN A 544 -21.01 -6.85 32.44
N GLY A 545 -21.20 -8.17 32.32
CA GLY A 545 -20.72 -8.99 33.46
C GLY A 545 -20.84 -10.50 33.54
N GLY A 546 -20.99 -11.29 32.46
CA GLY A 546 -20.98 -12.75 32.72
C GLY A 546 -20.95 -13.74 31.57
N THR A 547 -21.10 -13.31 30.32
CA THR A 547 -21.19 -14.27 29.20
C THR A 547 -19.81 -14.71 28.68
N TYR A 548 -18.78 -13.86 28.79
CA TYR A 548 -17.46 -14.11 28.21
C TYR A 548 -16.54 -15.02 29.05
N GLU A 549 -16.68 -15.02 30.38
CA GLU A 549 -15.98 -15.98 31.26
C GLU A 549 -16.39 -17.44 30.98
N LYS A 550 -17.44 -17.66 30.18
CA LYS A 550 -17.87 -19.00 29.78
C LYS A 550 -17.09 -19.55 28.58
N GLN A 551 -16.45 -18.71 27.76
CA GLN A 551 -15.73 -19.11 26.53
C GLN A 551 -14.22 -19.23 26.76
N PHE A 552 -13.68 -18.40 27.65
CA PHE A 552 -12.25 -18.33 27.92
C PHE A 552 -12.00 -17.91 29.37
N VAL A 553 -11.17 -18.67 30.09
CA VAL A 553 -10.75 -18.33 31.45
C VAL A 553 -9.24 -18.44 31.53
N PHE A 554 -8.58 -17.38 31.99
CA PHE A 554 -7.19 -17.45 32.42
C PHE A 554 -7.07 -17.10 33.89
N ASN A 555 -6.24 -17.86 34.60
CA ASN A 555 -5.95 -17.68 36.01
C ASN A 555 -4.51 -17.23 36.17
N VAL A 556 -4.31 -16.20 36.99
CA VAL A 556 -2.99 -15.65 37.28
C VAL A 556 -2.56 -16.13 38.66
N LYS A 557 -1.43 -16.81 38.74
CA LYS A 557 -0.82 -17.30 39.99
C LYS A 557 0.54 -16.64 40.18
N ILE A 558 0.77 -16.12 41.37
CA ILE A 558 2.04 -15.50 41.77
C ILE A 558 2.76 -16.46 42.73
N ASP A 559 4.04 -16.70 42.46
CA ASP A 559 4.90 -17.41 43.40
C ASP A 559 5.24 -16.49 44.59
N THR A 560 4.94 -16.96 45.79
CA THR A 560 5.16 -16.20 47.04
C THR A 560 6.63 -16.19 47.48
N GLU A 561 7.43 -17.14 46.99
CA GLU A 561 8.87 -17.21 47.25
C GLU A 561 9.63 -16.49 46.14
N LEU A 562 10.46 -15.52 46.53
CA LEU A 562 11.26 -14.74 45.61
C LEU A 562 12.53 -15.50 45.24
N SER A 563 12.90 -15.46 43.95
CA SER A 563 14.13 -16.10 43.44
C SER A 563 15.16 -15.05 43.08
N THR A 564 16.43 -15.43 42.95
CA THR A 564 17.50 -14.50 42.54
C THR A 564 17.30 -14.08 41.09
N CYS A 565 17.36 -12.78 40.81
CA CYS A 565 17.17 -12.26 39.46
C CYS A 565 18.30 -12.74 38.51
N ILE A 566 17.92 -13.19 37.31
CA ILE A 566 18.83 -13.73 36.27
C ILE A 566 18.96 -12.72 35.10
N HIS A 567 18.10 -11.71 35.05
CA HIS A 567 17.97 -10.76 33.94
C HIS A 567 18.83 -9.51 34.14
N GLU A 568 19.23 -8.84 33.05
CA GLU A 568 19.96 -7.57 33.13
C GLU A 568 19.10 -6.47 33.79
N HIS A 569 19.70 -5.75 34.74
CA HIS A 569 19.04 -4.71 35.52
C HIS A 569 19.92 -3.45 35.65
N ASN A 570 19.30 -2.27 35.78
CA ASN A 570 19.99 -0.99 35.91
C ASN A 570 20.17 -0.51 37.37
N LEU A 571 20.15 -1.43 38.34
CA LEU A 571 20.34 -1.13 39.77
C LEU A 571 21.81 -0.80 40.12
N ARG A 572 22.05 0.19 40.98
CA ARG A 572 23.39 0.53 41.48
C ARG A 572 23.95 -0.46 42.49
N VAL A 573 23.08 -1.15 43.23
CA VAL A 573 23.45 -2.13 44.27
C VAL A 573 22.87 -3.49 43.89
N ALA A 574 23.74 -4.41 43.43
CA ALA A 574 23.33 -5.70 42.85
C ALA A 574 23.30 -6.88 43.84
N LEU A 575 23.70 -6.67 45.11
CA LEU A 575 23.76 -7.75 46.10
C LEU A 575 22.32 -8.11 46.55
N ASN A 576 21.91 -9.34 46.25
CA ASN A 576 20.61 -9.95 46.61
C ASN A 576 19.38 -9.38 45.86
N HIS A 577 19.53 -9.06 44.56
CA HIS A 577 18.37 -8.69 43.74
C HIS A 577 17.42 -9.88 43.52
N GLN A 578 16.15 -9.70 43.88
CA GLN A 578 15.11 -10.71 43.85
C GLN A 578 14.13 -10.48 42.69
N MET A 579 13.62 -11.57 42.12
CA MET A 579 12.56 -11.62 41.11
C MET A 579 11.36 -12.43 41.61
N CYS A 580 10.18 -12.10 41.12
CA CYS A 580 8.94 -12.82 41.37
C CYS A 580 8.46 -13.47 40.07
N SER A 581 8.15 -14.76 40.11
CA SER A 581 7.64 -15.46 38.92
C SER A 581 6.12 -15.47 38.91
N LEU A 582 5.56 -15.13 37.76
CA LEU A 582 4.13 -15.08 37.49
C LEU A 582 3.79 -16.20 36.51
N THR A 583 2.88 -17.07 36.92
CA THR A 583 2.41 -18.19 36.11
C THR A 583 0.96 -17.93 35.68
N ILE A 584 0.71 -17.93 34.39
CA ILE A 584 -0.59 -17.68 33.78
C ILE A 584 -1.11 -18.99 33.21
N ASP A 585 -2.15 -19.53 33.85
CA ASP A 585 -2.84 -20.74 33.41
C ASP A 585 -3.98 -20.35 32.45
N ILE A 586 -3.84 -20.68 31.18
CA ILE A 586 -4.79 -20.38 30.11
C ILE A 586 -5.67 -21.61 29.87
N ILE A 587 -6.98 -21.47 30.04
CA ILE A 587 -7.95 -22.56 29.87
C ILE A 587 -8.96 -22.13 28.80
N PRO A 588 -8.70 -22.42 27.51
CA PRO A 588 -9.68 -22.21 26.45
C PRO A 588 -10.87 -23.16 26.65
N ARG A 589 -12.10 -22.66 26.48
CA ARG A 589 -13.31 -23.51 26.45
C ARG A 589 -13.90 -23.62 25.03
N GLU A 590 -13.49 -22.72 24.14
CA GLU A 590 -13.77 -22.70 22.71
C GLU A 590 -12.46 -22.44 21.94
N HIS A 591 -12.49 -22.61 20.61
CA HIS A 591 -11.34 -22.30 19.75
C HIS A 591 -11.09 -20.80 19.73
N LEU A 592 -9.87 -20.38 20.07
CA LEU A 592 -9.47 -18.97 20.04
C LEU A 592 -8.46 -18.74 18.93
N GLU A 593 -8.68 -17.69 18.16
CA GLU A 593 -7.74 -17.21 17.15
C GLU A 593 -7.05 -15.94 17.67
N GLU A 594 -5.77 -15.78 17.34
CA GLU A 594 -4.97 -14.58 17.64
C GLU A 594 -5.01 -14.14 19.12
N LEU A 595 -4.81 -15.09 20.05
CA LEU A 595 -4.73 -14.78 21.48
C LEU A 595 -3.40 -14.11 21.80
N GLN A 596 -3.45 -12.86 22.24
CA GLN A 596 -2.34 -12.12 22.82
C GLN A 596 -2.55 -11.90 24.32
N ILE A 597 -1.59 -12.26 25.14
CA ILE A 597 -1.57 -11.99 26.58
C ILE A 597 -0.47 -10.97 26.85
N THR A 598 -0.81 -9.83 27.41
CA THR A 598 0.11 -8.75 27.74
C THR A 598 0.10 -8.51 29.24
N ILE A 599 1.29 -8.48 29.85
CA ILE A 599 1.50 -8.21 31.26
C ILE A 599 2.00 -6.77 31.41
N LEU A 600 1.18 -5.94 32.07
CA LEU A 600 1.46 -4.55 32.35
C LEU A 600 1.87 -4.39 33.82
N VAL A 601 3.08 -3.87 34.01
CA VAL A 601 3.64 -3.47 35.31
C VAL A 601 4.14 -2.03 35.20
N GLN A 602 4.07 -1.29 36.30
CA GLN A 602 4.48 0.11 36.33
C GLN A 602 5.98 0.24 36.62
N ARG A 603 6.65 1.18 35.96
CA ARG A 603 8.05 1.53 36.23
C ARG A 603 8.18 1.90 37.72
N PRO A 604 9.21 1.45 38.45
CA PRO A 604 10.46 0.80 38.02
C PRO A 604 10.44 -0.73 37.84
N LEU A 605 9.28 -1.38 37.95
CA LEU A 605 9.17 -2.82 37.70
C LEU A 605 9.25 -3.11 36.20
N LYS A 606 9.88 -4.25 35.86
CA LYS A 606 9.98 -4.76 34.50
C LYS A 606 9.56 -6.23 34.49
N CYS A 607 8.80 -6.62 33.46
CA CYS A 607 8.37 -7.99 33.23
C CYS A 607 9.12 -8.56 32.01
N ILE A 608 9.60 -9.80 32.10
CA ILE A 608 10.23 -10.51 30.99
C ILE A 608 9.74 -11.97 30.95
N PRO A 609 9.15 -12.45 29.84
CA PRO A 609 8.60 -11.64 28.73
C PRO A 609 7.35 -10.84 29.16
N ASP A 610 7.10 -9.70 28.52
CA ASP A 610 5.95 -8.81 28.79
C ASP A 610 4.70 -9.16 27.97
N SER A 611 4.84 -9.98 26.93
CA SER A 611 3.72 -10.43 26.11
C SER A 611 3.94 -11.84 25.54
N PHE A 612 2.83 -12.55 25.32
CA PHE A 612 2.75 -13.87 24.70
C PHE A 612 1.72 -13.84 23.58
N PHE A 613 2.03 -14.44 22.43
CA PHE A 613 1.13 -14.48 21.27
C PHE A 613 0.91 -15.92 20.79
N PHE A 614 -0.35 -16.27 20.55
CA PHE A 614 -0.79 -17.57 20.08
C PHE A 614 -1.71 -17.40 18.87
N TYR A 615 -1.34 -17.97 17.72
CA TYR A 615 -2.16 -17.92 16.51
C TYR A 615 -3.49 -18.66 16.66
N SER A 616 -3.46 -19.81 17.34
CA SER A 616 -4.62 -20.65 17.59
C SER A 616 -4.42 -21.42 18.88
N LEU A 617 -5.44 -21.43 19.75
CA LEU A 617 -5.38 -22.13 21.03
C LEU A 617 -6.65 -22.94 21.28
N SER A 618 -6.47 -24.24 21.56
CA SER A 618 -7.57 -25.16 21.93
C SER A 618 -7.25 -26.00 23.17
N GLU A 619 -5.99 -26.07 23.57
CA GLU A 619 -5.54 -26.83 24.74
C GLU A 619 -5.21 -25.90 25.91
N ARG A 620 -5.23 -26.46 27.12
CA ARG A 620 -4.75 -25.73 28.30
C ARG A 620 -3.25 -25.47 28.16
N THR A 621 -2.86 -24.21 28.23
CA THR A 621 -1.45 -23.79 28.12
C THR A 621 -1.07 -22.94 29.31
N GLN A 622 0.19 -23.03 29.71
CA GLN A 622 0.74 -22.28 30.82
C GLN A 622 1.87 -21.38 30.33
N CYS A 623 1.80 -20.10 30.67
CA CYS A 623 2.85 -19.14 30.39
C CYS A 623 3.52 -18.72 31.70
N ARG A 624 4.82 -18.42 31.64
CA ARG A 624 5.58 -17.98 32.80
C ARG A 624 6.37 -16.74 32.44
N CYS A 625 6.28 -15.71 33.26
CA CYS A 625 7.07 -14.49 33.15
C CYS A 625 7.63 -14.07 34.50
N ASP A 626 8.78 -13.40 34.46
CA ASP A 626 9.48 -12.96 35.67
C ASP A 626 9.39 -11.44 35.79
N ILE A 627 9.03 -10.98 36.99
CA ILE A 627 8.90 -9.56 37.32
C ILE A 627 9.97 -9.19 38.33
N PHE A 628 10.72 -8.13 38.05
CA PHE A 628 11.81 -7.66 38.89
C PHE A 628 11.94 -6.14 38.87
N LEU A 629 12.67 -5.59 39.84
CA LEU A 629 12.97 -4.17 39.94
C LEU A 629 14.13 -3.79 39.01
N ASN A 630 13.89 -2.95 38.01
CA ASN A 630 14.92 -2.58 37.04
C ASN A 630 15.72 -1.33 37.43
N GLU A 631 15.11 -0.41 38.18
CA GLU A 631 15.69 0.92 38.46
C GLU A 631 15.59 1.30 39.94
N ASP A 632 16.52 2.15 40.40
CA ASP A 632 16.56 2.66 41.78
C ASP A 632 15.53 3.80 42.00
N LEU A 633 14.24 3.44 42.00
CA LEU A 633 13.12 4.36 42.23
C LEU A 633 12.08 3.75 43.19
N ASP A 634 11.21 4.61 43.74
CA ASP A 634 10.03 4.16 44.48
C ASP A 634 9.03 3.49 43.54
N VAL A 635 8.37 2.42 44.00
CA VAL A 635 7.36 1.68 43.22
C VAL A 635 5.97 2.30 43.42
N PRO A 636 5.28 2.78 42.35
CA PRO A 636 3.95 3.37 42.47
C PRO A 636 2.84 2.38 42.84
N THR A 637 2.91 1.14 42.34
CA THR A 637 1.97 0.07 42.70
C THR A 637 2.59 -1.29 42.47
N LEU A 638 2.26 -2.25 43.33
CA LEU A 638 2.60 -3.67 43.15
C LEU A 638 1.47 -4.46 42.47
N ARG A 639 0.44 -3.77 41.97
CA ARG A 639 -0.63 -4.37 41.19
C ARG A 639 -0.15 -4.60 39.75
N CYS A 640 -0.08 -5.86 39.38
CA CYS A 640 0.18 -6.31 38.01
C CYS A 640 -1.16 -6.48 37.27
N GLU A 641 -1.24 -5.97 36.05
CA GLU A 641 -2.41 -6.11 35.17
C GLU A 641 -2.07 -7.07 34.03
N VAL A 642 -2.89 -8.10 33.84
CA VAL A 642 -2.74 -9.08 32.76
C VAL A 642 -3.94 -8.96 31.85
N VAL A 643 -3.70 -8.56 30.60
CA VAL A 643 -4.73 -8.34 29.59
C VAL A 643 -4.61 -9.43 28.53
N ALA A 644 -5.68 -10.16 28.31
CA ALA A 644 -5.80 -11.12 27.22
C ALA A 644 -6.72 -10.56 26.14
N THR A 645 -6.23 -10.41 24.92
CA THR A 645 -6.99 -10.02 23.73
C THR A 645 -7.04 -11.19 22.76
N PHE A 646 -8.21 -11.55 22.25
CA PHE A 646 -8.38 -12.68 21.34
C PHE A 646 -9.52 -12.43 20.36
N VAL A 647 -9.52 -13.16 19.25
CA VAL A 647 -10.61 -13.20 18.28
C VAL A 647 -11.41 -14.49 18.52
N SER A 648 -12.72 -14.34 18.75
CA SER A 648 -13.62 -15.50 18.87
C SER A 648 -13.80 -16.18 17.51
N ASP A 649 -14.33 -17.41 17.52
CA ASP A 649 -14.78 -18.14 16.32
C ASP A 649 -15.74 -17.33 15.42
N THR A 650 -16.47 -16.36 16.00
CA THR A 650 -17.31 -15.41 15.26
C THR A 650 -16.55 -14.24 14.62
N GLY A 651 -15.22 -14.19 14.69
CA GLY A 651 -14.38 -13.13 14.13
C GLY A 651 -14.44 -11.80 14.89
N VAL A 652 -14.94 -11.78 16.14
CA VAL A 652 -15.10 -10.55 16.93
C VAL A 652 -13.94 -10.43 17.92
N PRO A 653 -13.18 -9.32 17.93
CA PRO A 653 -12.12 -9.10 18.91
C PRO A 653 -12.72 -8.85 20.30
N ARG A 654 -12.17 -9.54 21.31
CA ARG A 654 -12.56 -9.46 22.72
C ARG A 654 -11.34 -9.21 23.60
N ASN A 655 -11.57 -8.63 24.77
CA ASN A 655 -10.55 -8.47 25.80
C ASN A 655 -11.02 -8.98 27.17
N LEU A 656 -10.09 -9.48 27.98
CA LEU A 656 -10.31 -9.83 29.37
C LEU A 656 -9.11 -9.35 30.19
N THR A 657 -9.39 -8.70 31.31
CA THR A 657 -8.36 -8.16 32.20
C THR A 657 -8.44 -8.80 33.57
N ARG A 658 -7.30 -9.24 34.10
CA ARG A 658 -7.14 -9.72 35.48
C ARG A 658 -6.04 -8.94 36.18
N TYR A 659 -6.14 -8.88 37.50
CA TYR A 659 -5.16 -8.20 38.34
C TYR A 659 -4.56 -9.18 39.34
N ALA A 660 -3.27 -9.04 39.60
CA ALA A 660 -2.56 -9.84 40.57
C ALA A 660 -1.66 -8.92 41.42
N MET A 661 -1.54 -9.22 42.71
CA MET A 661 -0.77 -8.40 43.65
C MET A 661 0.59 -9.03 43.93
N LEU A 662 1.67 -8.33 43.55
CA LEU A 662 3.04 -8.81 43.75
C LEU A 662 3.44 -8.76 45.24
N PRO A 663 4.37 -9.63 45.68
CA PRO A 663 4.83 -9.64 47.06
C PRO A 663 5.55 -8.34 47.44
N LEU A 664 5.23 -7.77 48.61
CA LEU A 664 5.87 -6.55 49.12
C LEU A 664 7.40 -6.68 49.28
N ALA A 665 7.89 -7.90 49.56
CA ALA A 665 9.31 -8.19 49.69
C ALA A 665 10.12 -7.90 48.40
N LEU A 666 9.47 -7.82 47.23
CA LEU A 666 10.12 -7.44 45.98
C LEU A 666 10.60 -5.98 45.98
N ALA A 667 9.91 -5.10 46.71
CA ALA A 667 10.15 -3.66 46.69
C ALA A 667 10.68 -3.11 48.03
N MET A 668 10.31 -3.70 49.17
CA MET A 668 10.66 -3.21 50.50
C MET A 668 11.33 -4.28 51.36
N LYS A 669 12.16 -3.83 52.31
CA LYS A 669 12.81 -4.62 53.36
C LYS A 669 12.59 -3.98 54.74
N PHE A 670 12.78 -4.79 55.78
CA PHE A 670 12.63 -4.32 57.16
C PHE A 670 13.76 -3.36 57.57
N CYS A 671 13.43 -2.35 58.38
CA CYS A 671 14.37 -1.38 58.95
C CYS A 671 13.92 -0.88 60.33
N GLN A 672 14.80 -0.22 61.08
CA GLN A 672 14.45 0.40 62.36
C GLN A 672 13.44 1.56 62.19
N PRO A 673 12.38 1.63 63.01
CA PRO A 673 11.35 2.66 62.88
C PRO A 673 11.87 4.04 63.30
N GLN A 674 11.55 5.06 62.51
CA GLN A 674 11.78 6.46 62.87
C GLN A 674 10.77 6.95 63.92
N LYS A 675 11.22 7.72 64.92
CA LYS A 675 10.36 8.22 66.02
C LYS A 675 9.56 9.46 65.62
N GLU A 676 10.14 10.35 64.81
CA GLU A 676 9.49 11.55 64.28
C GLU A 676 9.79 11.66 62.78
N SER A 677 8.78 12.08 62.01
CA SER A 677 8.90 12.35 60.58
C SER A 677 7.95 13.47 60.16
N GLY A 678 8.17 14.05 58.99
CA GLY A 678 7.46 15.22 58.47
C GLY A 678 5.97 14.97 58.17
N ILE A 679 5.64 13.86 57.51
CA ILE A 679 4.26 13.55 57.08
C ILE A 679 3.72 12.38 57.91
N LYS A 680 2.55 12.58 58.54
CA LYS A 680 1.89 11.60 59.42
C LYS A 680 0.45 11.35 58.96
N ILE A 681 0.14 10.12 58.58
CA ILE A 681 -1.18 9.69 58.12
C ILE A 681 -1.77 8.74 59.17
N ASN A 682 -2.96 9.06 59.70
CA ASN A 682 -3.66 8.22 60.66
C ASN A 682 -4.86 7.55 59.99
N LEU A 683 -4.86 6.21 59.93
CA LEU A 683 -5.95 5.38 59.45
C LEU A 683 -6.76 4.87 60.64
N ASN A 684 -8.07 5.10 60.67
CA ASN A 684 -8.96 4.58 61.71
C ASN A 684 -9.68 3.33 61.20
N LEU A 685 -9.72 2.29 62.03
CA LEU A 685 -10.51 1.09 61.84
C LEU A 685 -11.76 1.12 62.70
N ASN A 686 -12.79 0.39 62.26
CA ASN A 686 -13.97 0.09 63.07
C ASN A 686 -13.85 -1.21 63.88
N ARG A 687 -12.77 -1.98 63.67
CA ARG A 687 -12.42 -3.23 64.36
C ARG A 687 -11.06 -3.10 65.04
N ASP A 688 -10.69 -4.09 65.84
CA ASP A 688 -9.42 -4.09 66.55
C ASP A 688 -8.22 -4.15 65.59
N ALA A 689 -7.17 -3.41 65.95
CA ALA A 689 -6.00 -3.26 65.10
C ALA A 689 -5.15 -4.53 65.11
N VAL A 690 -4.81 -5.03 63.92
CA VAL A 690 -4.03 -6.25 63.71
C VAL A 690 -2.52 -5.96 63.81
N PRO A 691 -1.72 -6.74 64.54
CA PRO A 691 -0.27 -6.54 64.58
C PRO A 691 0.36 -6.59 63.17
N VAL A 692 1.31 -5.71 62.88
CA VAL A 692 1.94 -5.60 61.55
C VAL A 692 2.65 -6.90 61.14
N ALA A 693 3.19 -7.65 62.11
CA ALA A 693 3.80 -8.96 61.88
C ALA A 693 2.82 -9.99 61.29
N VAL A 694 1.52 -9.89 61.60
CA VAL A 694 0.47 -10.76 61.04
C VAL A 694 0.07 -10.31 59.64
N LEU A 695 0.13 -9.02 59.35
CA LEU A 695 -0.19 -8.47 58.03
C LEU A 695 0.90 -8.78 56.99
N PHE A 696 2.16 -8.88 57.42
CA PHE A 696 3.31 -9.10 56.53
C PHE A 696 4.20 -10.26 57.00
N PRO A 697 3.70 -11.50 56.98
CA PRO A 697 4.46 -12.66 57.48
C PRO A 697 5.73 -12.94 56.66
N GLY A 698 5.69 -12.72 55.34
CA GLY A 698 6.82 -13.00 54.44
C GLY A 698 8.04 -12.08 54.59
N LEU A 699 7.85 -10.84 55.08
CA LEU A 699 8.97 -9.92 55.34
C LEU A 699 9.63 -10.14 56.71
N MET A 700 8.97 -10.86 57.61
CA MET A 700 9.38 -11.00 59.01
C MET A 700 10.14 -12.30 59.29
N GLN A 701 10.22 -13.22 58.31
CA GLN A 701 10.93 -14.50 58.45
C GLN A 701 12.45 -14.31 58.65
N ASP A 702 13.03 -13.23 58.12
CA ASP A 702 14.47 -12.97 58.20
C ASP A 702 14.92 -12.37 59.55
N ASN A 703 14.01 -11.77 60.35
CA ASN A 703 14.33 -11.12 61.64
C ASN A 703 13.20 -11.27 62.69
N PRO A 704 13.08 -12.42 63.35
CA PRO A 704 11.99 -12.69 64.32
C PRO A 704 12.12 -11.92 65.66
N LEU A 705 13.30 -11.38 66.00
CA LEU A 705 13.57 -10.72 67.29
C LEU A 705 13.00 -9.30 67.42
N GLU A 706 12.68 -8.63 66.31
CA GLU A 706 12.14 -7.25 66.28
C GLU A 706 10.62 -7.21 65.99
N ALA A 707 10.00 -8.37 65.72
CA ALA A 707 8.59 -8.51 65.33
C ALA A 707 7.57 -8.27 66.48
N THR A 708 8.02 -8.13 67.72
CA THR A 708 7.15 -7.93 68.90
C THR A 708 6.89 -6.45 69.23
N GLY A 709 7.48 -5.51 68.49
CA GLY A 709 7.28 -4.08 68.67
C GLY A 709 5.97 -3.58 68.05
N ASN A 710 5.31 -2.60 68.70
CA ASN A 710 4.16 -1.89 68.11
C ASN A 710 4.55 -0.93 66.97
N SER A 711 5.83 -0.80 66.70
CA SER A 711 6.41 0.12 65.74
C SER A 711 7.32 -0.67 64.82
N THR A 712 7.06 -0.60 63.52
CA THR A 712 7.84 -1.31 62.49
C THR A 712 8.31 -0.33 61.45
N GLY A 713 9.56 -0.46 61.00
CA GLY A 713 10.13 0.36 59.94
C GLY A 713 10.30 -0.44 58.66
N PHE A 714 10.10 0.21 57.53
CA PHE A 714 10.28 -0.33 56.19
C PHE A 714 11.15 0.64 55.39
N THR A 715 12.00 0.10 54.54
CA THR A 715 12.81 0.86 53.59
C THR A 715 12.77 0.15 52.24
N ASN A 716 13.00 0.86 51.14
CA ASN A 716 13.09 0.21 49.83
C ASN A 716 14.31 -0.69 49.77
N VAL A 717 14.23 -1.75 48.95
CA VAL A 717 15.35 -2.68 48.73
C VAL A 717 16.60 -1.96 48.24
N THR A 718 16.43 -0.94 47.40
CA THR A 718 17.48 -0.11 46.80
C THR A 718 18.01 1.01 47.70
N GLU A 719 17.43 1.21 48.90
CA GLU A 719 17.78 2.28 49.86
C GLU A 719 17.81 3.70 49.25
N CYS A 720 17.14 3.90 48.12
CA CYS A 720 17.12 5.19 47.42
C CYS A 720 16.19 6.22 48.06
N SER A 721 15.23 5.77 48.88
CA SER A 721 14.14 6.59 49.41
C SER A 721 14.09 6.60 50.93
N GLN A 722 13.19 7.41 51.49
CA GLN A 722 13.10 7.63 52.92
C GLN A 722 12.42 6.44 53.63
N ASN A 723 12.85 6.18 54.86
CA ASN A 723 12.26 5.11 55.66
C ASN A 723 10.80 5.44 56.00
N VAL A 724 9.95 4.41 55.99
CA VAL A 724 8.54 4.48 56.38
C VAL A 724 8.37 3.76 57.70
N SER A 725 7.74 4.40 58.68
CA SER A 725 7.42 3.77 59.95
C SER A 725 5.91 3.62 60.15
N VAL A 726 5.51 2.42 60.57
CA VAL A 726 4.12 2.04 60.86
C VAL A 726 4.00 1.83 62.37
N LEU A 727 3.19 2.68 63.00
CA LEU A 727 2.92 2.70 64.43
C LEU A 727 1.50 2.19 64.69
N LEU A 728 1.38 1.13 65.49
CA LEU A 728 0.12 0.60 65.99
C LEU A 728 -0.19 1.21 67.36
N ALA A 729 -1.33 1.87 67.49
CA ALA A 729 -1.75 2.42 68.77
C ALA A 729 -2.43 1.34 69.63
N LYS A 730 -1.81 0.93 70.74
CA LYS A 730 -2.30 -0.15 71.63
C LYS A 730 -3.72 0.04 72.18
N SER A 731 -4.18 1.29 72.32
CA SER A 731 -5.47 1.64 72.93
C SER A 731 -6.49 2.24 71.96
N SER A 732 -6.12 2.42 70.69
CA SER A 732 -7.01 2.97 69.67
C SER A 732 -6.95 2.14 68.41
N GLN A 733 -8.09 1.88 67.80
CA GLN A 733 -8.24 1.15 66.53
C GLN A 733 -7.65 1.96 65.36
N ARG A 734 -6.36 2.31 65.40
CA ARG A 734 -5.71 3.26 64.50
C ARG A 734 -4.30 2.83 64.13
N TYR A 735 -3.98 2.92 62.84
CA TYR A 735 -2.61 2.85 62.32
C TYR A 735 -2.12 4.25 62.03
N ARG A 736 -0.87 4.54 62.41
CA ARG A 736 -0.17 5.74 61.96
C ARG A 736 0.98 5.34 61.05
N VAL A 737 0.92 5.75 59.79
CA VAL A 737 1.99 5.58 58.81
C VAL A 737 2.69 6.93 58.65
N GLN A 738 4.01 6.96 58.78
CA GLN A 738 4.76 8.21 58.80
C GLN A 738 6.11 8.07 58.06
N SER A 739 6.48 9.10 57.31
CA SER A 739 7.76 9.25 56.60
C SER A 739 8.03 10.74 56.34
N ASP A 740 9.21 11.08 55.83
CA ASP A 740 9.59 12.44 55.44
C ASP A 740 9.15 12.80 54.02
N SER A 741 8.84 11.79 53.20
CA SER A 741 8.44 11.92 51.80
C SER A 741 7.04 11.31 51.59
N LEU A 742 6.24 11.91 50.69
CA LEU A 742 4.90 11.39 50.35
C LEU A 742 5.02 10.19 49.39
N GLU A 743 6.02 10.22 48.54
CA GLU A 743 6.33 9.22 47.53
C GLU A 743 6.56 7.84 48.17
N SER A 744 7.39 7.79 49.22
CA SER A 744 7.70 6.54 49.93
C SER A 744 6.52 5.99 50.73
N LEU A 745 5.56 6.84 51.15
CA LEU A 745 4.37 6.42 51.89
C LEU A 745 3.39 5.61 51.04
N ASN A 746 3.34 5.89 49.74
CA ASN A 746 2.33 5.36 48.83
C ASN A 746 2.24 3.83 48.88
N LEU A 747 3.36 3.16 48.68
CA LEU A 747 3.39 1.70 48.58
C LEU A 747 2.93 1.02 49.88
N MET A 748 3.40 1.52 51.03
CA MET A 748 2.97 0.99 52.33
C MET A 748 1.49 1.24 52.61
N LEU A 749 0.94 2.39 52.19
CA LEU A 749 -0.48 2.67 52.30
C LEU A 749 -1.29 1.67 51.46
N GLU A 750 -0.95 1.48 50.19
CA GLU A 750 -1.64 0.53 49.30
C GLU A 750 -1.64 -0.90 49.90
N GLN A 751 -0.49 -1.35 50.40
CA GLN A 751 -0.32 -2.68 50.96
C GLN A 751 -1.08 -2.90 52.27
N ILE A 752 -1.03 -1.95 53.20
CA ILE A 752 -1.78 -2.05 54.46
C ILE A 752 -3.29 -2.14 54.16
N LEU A 753 -3.78 -1.35 53.22
CA LEU A 753 -5.19 -1.36 52.83
C LEU A 753 -5.59 -2.67 52.17
N TYR A 754 -4.74 -3.19 51.29
CA TYR A 754 -4.97 -4.48 50.63
C TYR A 754 -5.00 -5.63 51.64
N GLN A 755 -4.00 -5.73 52.53
CA GLN A 755 -3.90 -6.81 53.52
C GLN A 755 -5.03 -6.74 54.55
N LEU A 756 -5.40 -5.54 55.03
CA LEU A 756 -6.52 -5.40 55.95
C LEU A 756 -7.85 -5.82 55.32
N ARG A 757 -8.11 -5.42 54.07
CA ARG A 757 -9.32 -5.85 53.35
C ARG A 757 -9.34 -7.36 53.10
N LYS A 758 -8.17 -7.97 52.84
CA LYS A 758 -8.03 -9.42 52.69
C LYS A 758 -8.26 -10.16 54.02
N HIS A 759 -7.73 -9.63 55.12
CA HIS A 759 -7.87 -10.24 56.44
C HIS A 759 -9.32 -10.19 56.98
N PHE A 760 -10.06 -9.11 56.69
CA PHE A 760 -11.45 -8.94 57.10
C PHE A 760 -12.45 -9.22 55.95
N GLN A 761 -12.08 -10.01 54.95
CA GLN A 761 -12.92 -10.27 53.78
C GLN A 761 -14.27 -10.93 54.14
N ASP A 762 -14.29 -11.71 55.23
CA ASP A 762 -15.49 -12.40 55.72
C ASP A 762 -16.43 -11.49 56.57
N ASP A 763 -16.02 -10.27 56.91
CA ASP A 763 -16.79 -9.33 57.74
C ASP A 763 -17.37 -8.19 56.88
N GLU A 764 -18.63 -8.34 56.45
CA GLU A 764 -19.33 -7.38 55.56
C GLU A 764 -19.42 -5.94 56.12
N GLY A 765 -19.19 -5.75 57.43
CA GLY A 765 -19.21 -4.45 58.08
C GLY A 765 -17.87 -3.72 58.16
N PHE A 766 -16.76 -4.29 57.69
CA PHE A 766 -15.43 -3.70 57.85
C PHE A 766 -15.24 -2.41 57.03
N SER A 767 -14.76 -1.35 57.67
CA SER A 767 -14.43 -0.09 56.98
C SER A 767 -13.21 0.58 57.58
N ILE A 768 -12.37 1.11 56.68
CA ILE A 768 -11.21 1.93 57.02
C ILE A 768 -11.62 3.37 56.75
N THR A 769 -11.34 4.28 57.67
CA THR A 769 -11.67 5.70 57.52
C THR A 769 -10.46 6.60 57.75
N PHE A 770 -10.30 7.59 56.87
CA PHE A 770 -9.30 8.64 57.01
C PHE A 770 -10.01 9.95 57.36
N SER A 771 -9.65 10.54 58.50
CA SER A 771 -10.26 11.75 59.04
C SER A 771 -9.34 12.99 59.01
N GLY A 772 -8.17 12.88 58.36
CA GLY A 772 -7.20 13.97 58.24
C GLY A 772 -7.41 14.85 57.01
N SER A 773 -6.65 15.94 56.92
CA SER A 773 -6.50 16.71 55.69
C SER A 773 -5.61 15.96 54.69
N LEU A 774 -5.96 16.01 53.40
CA LEU A 774 -5.14 15.43 52.34
C LEU A 774 -3.80 16.19 52.20
N PRO A 775 -2.67 15.49 51.93
CA PRO A 775 -1.36 16.12 51.81
C PRO A 775 -1.18 16.83 50.47
N PHE A 776 -1.79 18.01 50.31
CA PHE A 776 -1.76 18.76 49.04
C PHE A 776 -0.41 19.47 48.79
N SER A 777 0.26 19.98 49.83
CA SER A 777 1.52 20.72 49.65
C SER A 777 2.65 19.85 49.06
N PRO A 778 2.90 18.62 49.56
CA PRO A 778 3.88 17.73 48.94
C PRO A 778 3.52 17.36 47.51
N LEU A 779 2.23 17.08 47.23
CA LEU A 779 1.76 16.77 45.88
C LEU A 779 2.06 17.91 44.89
N ILE A 780 1.80 19.16 45.26
CA ILE A 780 2.06 20.34 44.41
C ILE A 780 3.56 20.48 44.09
N VAL A 781 4.45 20.11 45.03
CA VAL A 781 5.89 20.11 44.77
C VAL A 781 6.26 19.11 43.67
N CYS A 782 5.69 17.90 43.70
CA CYS A 782 5.91 16.88 42.66
C CYS A 782 5.37 17.33 41.29
N VAL A 783 4.16 17.92 41.25
CA VAL A 783 3.56 18.47 40.02
C VAL A 783 4.46 19.57 39.43
N ASN A 784 4.93 20.52 40.25
CA ASN A 784 5.83 21.58 39.80
C ASN A 784 7.15 21.05 39.24
N ARG A 785 7.73 20.05 39.91
CA ARG A 785 8.98 19.44 39.48
C ARG A 785 8.83 18.77 38.11
N HIS A 786 7.76 18.01 37.91
CA HIS A 786 7.44 17.38 36.63
C HIS A 786 7.23 18.43 35.52
N PHE A 787 6.41 19.45 35.74
CA PHE A 787 6.14 20.51 34.76
C PHE A 787 7.40 21.28 34.34
N GLN A 788 8.28 21.61 35.29
CA GLN A 788 9.54 22.30 35.00
C GLN A 788 10.47 21.47 34.12
N LEU A 789 10.68 20.19 34.48
CA LEU A 789 11.54 19.28 33.71
C LEU A 789 10.99 19.03 32.31
N ARG A 790 9.66 18.94 32.18
CA ARG A 790 9.00 18.80 30.89
C ARG A 790 9.22 20.03 30.02
N LYS A 791 9.06 21.24 30.57
CA LYS A 791 9.32 22.50 29.85
C LYS A 791 10.76 22.59 29.36
N GLU A 792 11.73 22.18 30.18
CA GLU A 792 13.14 22.09 29.79
C GLU A 792 13.34 21.08 28.64
N ALA A 793 12.77 19.88 28.74
CA ALA A 793 12.87 18.85 27.70
C ALA A 793 12.28 19.32 26.35
N VAL A 794 11.10 19.95 26.38
CA VAL A 794 10.46 20.52 25.16
C VAL A 794 11.34 21.61 24.55
N SER A 795 11.94 22.49 25.36
CA SER A 795 12.83 23.55 24.85
C SER A 795 14.10 22.98 24.18
N LEU A 796 14.63 21.87 24.70
CA LEU A 796 15.77 21.17 24.09
C LEU A 796 15.35 20.44 22.80
N GLN A 797 14.15 19.87 22.74
CA GLN A 797 13.60 19.25 21.54
C GLN A 797 13.36 20.27 20.42
N GLU A 798 12.85 21.46 20.75
CA GLU A 798 12.72 22.58 19.81
C GLU A 798 14.09 23.05 19.30
N ALA A 799 15.07 23.22 20.20
CA ALA A 799 16.44 23.58 19.81
C ALA A 799 17.06 22.53 18.88
N LEU A 800 16.87 21.23 19.17
CA LEU A 800 17.33 20.13 18.33
C LEU A 800 16.67 20.15 16.93
N SER A 801 15.38 20.46 16.87
CA SER A 801 14.64 20.59 15.60
C SER A 801 15.19 21.73 14.73
N VAL A 802 15.50 22.87 15.35
CA VAL A 802 16.13 24.01 14.65
C VAL A 802 17.52 23.64 14.15
N LEU A 803 18.38 23.04 14.99
CA LEU A 803 19.73 22.62 14.60
C LEU A 803 19.71 21.56 13.50
N SER A 804 18.79 20.58 13.58
CA SER A 804 18.63 19.56 12.55
C SER A 804 18.20 20.16 11.20
N SER A 805 17.33 21.19 11.25
CA SER A 805 16.92 21.93 10.05
C SER A 805 18.08 22.72 9.45
N GLN A 806 18.93 23.33 10.29
CA GLN A 806 20.15 24.01 9.85
C GLN A 806 21.14 23.03 9.22
N TYR A 807 21.38 21.89 9.86
CA TYR A 807 22.26 20.83 9.35
C TYR A 807 21.82 20.37 7.95
N ARG A 808 20.54 20.05 7.80
CA ARG A 808 19.95 19.68 6.50
C ARG A 808 20.10 20.77 5.44
N LEU A 809 20.01 22.05 5.82
CA LEU A 809 20.20 23.17 4.89
C LEU A 809 21.67 23.26 4.43
N ILE A 810 22.61 23.05 5.34
CA ILE A 810 24.06 23.01 5.07
C ILE A 810 24.37 21.86 4.12
N GLU A 811 23.85 20.65 4.37
CA GLU A 811 24.00 19.48 3.50
C GLU A 811 23.45 19.74 2.09
N LYS A 812 22.23 20.27 1.98
CA LYS A 812 21.63 20.63 0.68
C LYS A 812 22.53 21.60 -0.10
N ARG A 813 23.10 22.60 0.59
CA ARG A 813 23.99 23.58 -0.02
C ARG A 813 25.34 22.97 -0.42
N LEU A 814 25.84 22.02 0.36
CA LEU A 814 27.06 21.27 0.08
C LEU A 814 26.88 20.41 -1.18
N VAL A 815 25.78 19.66 -1.28
CA VAL A 815 25.43 18.86 -2.47
C VAL A 815 25.27 19.74 -3.70
N ALA A 816 24.60 20.89 -3.59
CA ALA A 816 24.45 21.83 -4.70
C ALA A 816 25.82 22.36 -5.20
N LYS A 817 26.76 22.64 -4.28
CA LYS A 817 28.12 23.06 -4.62
C LYS A 817 28.98 21.93 -5.20
N LEU A 818 28.83 20.69 -4.71
CA LEU A 818 29.54 19.53 -5.26
C LEU A 818 29.09 19.18 -6.69
N LYS A 819 27.80 19.39 -7.01
CA LYS A 819 27.26 19.21 -8.37
C LYS A 819 27.67 20.32 -9.35
N ALA A 820 28.20 21.44 -8.86
CA ALA A 820 28.61 22.54 -9.71
C ALA A 820 29.89 22.19 -10.48
N LYS A 821 29.93 22.49 -11.79
CA LYS A 821 31.10 22.23 -12.63
C LYS A 821 32.33 23.08 -12.25
N THR A 822 32.13 24.17 -11.50
CA THR A 822 33.21 25.07 -11.06
C THR A 822 33.60 24.77 -9.61
N PRO A 823 34.90 24.63 -9.30
CA PRO A 823 35.34 24.34 -7.94
C PRO A 823 35.17 25.57 -7.04
N ALA A 824 34.18 25.53 -6.15
CA ALA A 824 33.98 26.54 -5.11
C ALA A 824 34.67 26.12 -3.80
N PRO A 825 35.20 27.06 -3.00
CA PRO A 825 35.82 26.71 -1.72
C PRO A 825 34.76 26.15 -0.75
N LEU A 826 35.01 24.93 -0.26
CA LEU A 826 34.12 24.18 0.64
C LEU A 826 34.53 24.28 2.11
N LYS A 827 35.73 24.80 2.41
CA LYS A 827 36.32 24.81 3.76
C LYS A 827 35.38 25.39 4.83
N ASN A 828 34.79 26.57 4.57
CA ASN A 828 33.89 27.22 5.52
C ASN A 828 32.60 26.42 5.76
N LEU A 829 32.12 25.71 4.74
CA LEU A 829 30.90 24.90 4.83
C LEU A 829 31.16 23.60 5.58
N GLY A 830 32.36 23.02 5.43
CA GLY A 830 32.81 21.87 6.22
C GLY A 830 32.92 22.20 7.70
N ILE A 831 33.57 23.31 8.05
CA ILE A 831 33.66 23.77 9.45
C ILE A 831 32.27 24.01 10.05
N LEU A 832 31.36 24.62 9.29
CA LEU A 832 29.99 24.84 9.75
C LEU A 832 29.25 23.52 9.99
N LEU A 833 29.40 22.55 9.09
CA LEU A 833 28.80 21.21 9.23
C LEU A 833 29.30 20.51 10.50
N GLU A 834 30.62 20.51 10.75
CA GLU A 834 31.23 19.92 11.94
C GLU A 834 30.74 20.60 13.22
N ASN A 835 30.72 21.93 13.26
CA ASN A 835 30.25 22.68 14.43
C ASN A 835 28.77 22.39 14.74
N THR A 836 27.90 22.44 13.72
CA THR A 836 26.47 22.14 13.90
C THR A 836 26.26 20.69 14.34
N PHE A 837 27.06 19.75 13.85
CA PHE A 837 27.02 18.35 14.30
C PHE A 837 27.38 18.22 15.79
N VAL A 838 28.47 18.86 16.23
CA VAL A 838 28.86 18.86 17.66
C VAL A 838 27.77 19.47 18.53
N GLU A 839 27.18 20.60 18.10
CA GLU A 839 26.06 21.21 18.82
C GLU A 839 24.85 20.27 18.92
N ILE A 840 24.47 19.59 17.82
CA ILE A 840 23.40 18.57 17.82
C ILE A 840 23.68 17.48 18.84
N MET A 841 24.90 16.94 18.88
CA MET A 841 25.28 15.89 19.82
C MET A 841 25.18 16.38 21.27
N THR A 842 25.66 17.59 21.57
CA THR A 842 25.56 18.15 22.94
C THR A 842 24.12 18.38 23.39
N VAL A 843 23.24 18.85 22.49
CA VAL A 843 21.82 19.04 22.79
C VAL A 843 21.12 17.69 22.96
N ALA A 844 21.46 16.69 22.14
CA ALA A 844 20.91 15.34 22.25
C ALA A 844 21.30 14.65 23.56
N GLU A 845 22.54 14.78 24.02
CA GLU A 845 22.99 14.28 25.32
C GLU A 845 22.24 14.95 26.48
N ARG A 846 22.13 16.28 26.47
CA ARG A 846 21.34 17.02 27.47
C ARG A 846 19.87 16.64 27.44
N LEU A 847 19.28 16.44 26.26
CA LEU A 847 17.90 16.01 26.13
C LEU A 847 17.70 14.61 26.72
N LYS A 848 18.66 13.69 26.50
CA LYS A 848 18.63 12.35 27.10
C LYS A 848 18.67 12.42 28.62
N GLU A 849 19.59 13.19 29.20
CA GLU A 849 19.69 13.42 30.64
C GLU A 849 18.37 13.98 31.21
N LYS A 850 17.82 15.02 30.57
CA LYS A 850 16.57 15.65 31.00
C LYS A 850 15.35 14.76 30.85
N THR A 851 15.32 13.92 29.83
CA THR A 851 14.25 12.92 29.64
C THR A 851 14.32 11.85 30.72
N GLU A 852 15.52 11.45 31.14
CA GLU A 852 15.69 10.53 32.27
C GLU A 852 15.26 11.16 33.59
N GLU A 853 15.64 12.42 33.87
CA GLU A 853 15.16 13.18 35.04
C GLU A 853 13.64 13.32 35.03
N LEU A 854 13.04 13.61 33.88
CA LEU A 854 11.60 13.71 33.71
C LEU A 854 10.90 12.39 34.03
N ASN A 855 11.42 11.26 33.55
CA ASN A 855 10.86 9.95 33.86
C ASN A 855 10.92 9.59 35.35
N LYS A 856 11.99 10.00 36.04
CA LYS A 856 12.08 9.88 37.51
C LYS A 856 11.02 10.74 38.20
N ALA A 857 10.86 11.99 37.76
CA ALA A 857 9.82 12.88 38.28
C ALA A 857 8.39 12.38 38.03
N LYS A 858 8.12 11.74 36.89
CA LYS A 858 6.83 11.06 36.61
C LYS A 858 6.55 9.98 37.65
N THR A 859 7.50 9.09 37.91
CA THR A 859 7.35 8.00 38.88
C THR A 859 7.04 8.54 40.28
N TYR A 860 7.75 9.58 40.72
CA TYR A 860 7.48 10.24 42.01
C TYR A 860 6.10 10.91 42.08
N LEU A 861 5.65 11.51 40.98
CA LEU A 861 4.32 12.09 40.87
C LEU A 861 3.24 11.00 40.91
N GLU A 862 3.42 9.88 40.21
CA GLU A 862 2.52 8.72 40.24
C GLU A 862 2.39 8.15 41.66
N CYS A 863 3.50 8.02 42.40
CA CYS A 863 3.46 7.61 43.81
C CYS A 863 2.61 8.58 44.64
N SER A 864 2.82 9.88 44.49
CA SER A 864 2.09 10.91 45.24
C SER A 864 0.59 10.93 44.88
N LEU A 865 0.25 10.78 43.60
CA LEU A 865 -1.13 10.71 43.13
C LEU A 865 -1.83 9.45 43.63
N ASN A 866 -1.17 8.29 43.59
CA ASN A 866 -1.71 7.03 44.12
C ASN A 866 -1.93 7.09 45.64
N ALA A 867 -1.03 7.74 46.39
CA ALA A 867 -1.20 7.93 47.83
C ALA A 867 -2.44 8.79 48.12
N VAL A 868 -2.57 9.92 47.44
CA VAL A 868 -3.70 10.84 47.60
C VAL A 868 -5.01 10.19 47.14
N LEU A 869 -5.01 9.43 46.04
CA LEU A 869 -6.16 8.68 45.57
C LEU A 869 -6.58 7.60 46.57
N SER A 870 -5.62 6.83 47.10
CA SER A 870 -5.88 5.82 48.13
C SER A 870 -6.51 6.44 49.38
N LEU A 871 -6.02 7.60 49.83
CA LEU A 871 -6.64 8.35 50.92
C LEU A 871 -8.07 8.80 50.57
N MET A 872 -8.30 9.31 49.36
CA MET A 872 -9.64 9.72 48.91
C MET A 872 -10.64 8.56 48.92
N LYS A 873 -10.23 7.34 48.54
CA LYS A 873 -11.10 6.14 48.59
C LYS A 873 -11.54 5.75 50.01
N ILE A 874 -10.76 6.14 51.02
CA ILE A 874 -10.98 5.81 52.44
C ILE A 874 -11.65 6.98 53.18
N MET A 875 -11.65 8.17 52.58
CA MET A 875 -12.49 9.26 53.06
C MET A 875 -13.95 8.87 52.92
N ASN A 876 -14.79 9.34 53.86
CA ASN A 876 -16.23 9.08 53.86
C ASN A 876 -16.91 9.92 52.77
N LEU A 877 -16.63 9.60 51.50
CA LEU A 877 -17.20 10.20 50.29
C LEU A 877 -18.40 9.37 49.83
N ASP A 878 -19.30 9.98 49.05
CA ASP A 878 -20.44 9.28 48.45
C ASP A 878 -19.94 8.17 47.50
N LYS A 879 -20.51 6.97 47.62
CA LYS A 879 -20.17 5.79 46.80
C LYS A 879 -20.33 6.06 45.30
N LYS A 880 -21.22 6.98 44.90
CA LYS A 880 -21.41 7.38 43.51
C LYS A 880 -20.28 8.26 42.96
N LEU A 881 -19.60 9.01 43.83
CA LEU A 881 -18.57 9.98 43.45
C LEU A 881 -17.17 9.33 43.34
N ILE A 882 -16.92 8.24 44.09
CA ILE A 882 -15.62 7.55 44.09
C ILE A 882 -15.17 7.13 42.67
N PRO A 883 -16.01 6.46 41.84
CA PRO A 883 -15.59 6.09 40.48
C PRO A 883 -15.28 7.29 39.59
N LEU A 884 -16.04 8.38 39.75
CA LEU A 884 -15.81 9.61 38.99
C LEU A 884 -14.48 10.26 39.36
N VAL A 885 -14.18 10.36 40.66
CA VAL A 885 -12.89 10.88 41.15
C VAL A 885 -11.74 9.99 40.68
N GLU A 886 -11.88 8.67 40.76
CA GLU A 886 -10.88 7.73 40.24
C GLU A 886 -10.61 7.93 38.74
N SER A 887 -11.66 8.10 37.94
CA SER A 887 -11.53 8.36 36.51
C SER A 887 -10.92 9.72 36.18
N ALA A 888 -11.16 10.73 37.00
CA ALA A 888 -10.73 12.10 36.76
C ALA A 888 -9.30 12.38 37.27
N PHE A 889 -8.88 11.76 38.38
CA PHE A 889 -7.57 12.00 39.00
C PHE A 889 -6.42 11.30 38.28
N GLN A 890 -6.71 10.26 37.48
CA GLN A 890 -5.76 9.48 36.66
C GLN A 890 -4.35 9.41 37.25
N PRO A 891 -4.09 8.44 38.15
CA PRO A 891 -2.84 8.41 38.90
C PRO A 891 -1.61 8.04 38.05
N PHE A 892 -1.81 7.49 36.84
CA PHE A 892 -0.73 7.18 35.90
C PHE A 892 -0.41 8.39 35.03
N VAL A 893 0.87 8.77 34.98
CA VAL A 893 1.33 10.01 34.36
C VAL A 893 1.83 9.69 32.95
N HIS A 894 0.95 9.87 31.98
CA HIS A 894 1.28 9.72 30.57
C HIS A 894 1.46 11.07 29.89
N ASP A 895 2.67 11.32 29.40
CA ASP A 895 2.95 12.47 28.53
C ASP A 895 3.15 11.95 27.10
N VAL A 896 2.28 12.40 26.19
CA VAL A 896 2.37 12.17 24.75
C VAL A 896 2.81 13.46 24.08
N ASP A 897 3.50 13.40 22.94
CA ASP A 897 4.05 14.58 22.26
C ASP A 897 3.02 15.71 22.01
N ALA A 898 1.75 15.37 21.79
CA ALA A 898 0.67 16.33 21.53
C ALA A 898 -0.15 16.72 22.78
N GLN A 899 -0.11 15.90 23.84
CA GLN A 899 -0.97 16.07 25.02
C GLN A 899 -0.28 15.54 26.27
N SER A 900 -0.27 16.36 27.31
CA SER A 900 0.35 16.00 28.59
C SER A 900 -0.62 15.72 29.69
N TRP A 901 -0.10 15.09 30.74
CA TRP A 901 -0.85 14.87 31.98
C TRP A 901 -1.37 16.18 32.58
N ASP A 902 -0.58 17.27 32.54
CA ASP A 902 -0.99 18.59 33.06
C ASP A 902 -2.23 19.15 32.34
N ASP A 903 -2.32 18.95 31.01
CA ASP A 903 -3.44 19.43 30.20
C ASP A 903 -4.71 18.63 30.52
N VAL A 904 -4.56 17.31 30.66
CA VAL A 904 -5.65 16.38 30.98
C VAL A 904 -6.20 16.64 32.38
N ILE A 905 -5.32 16.76 33.38
CA ILE A 905 -5.73 16.95 34.77
C ILE A 905 -6.43 18.30 34.97
N ASP A 906 -5.98 19.37 34.30
CA ASP A 906 -6.66 20.67 34.38
C ASP A 906 -8.09 20.58 33.83
N GLY A 907 -8.27 19.94 32.66
CA GLY A 907 -9.57 19.69 32.07
C GLY A 907 -10.50 18.88 32.99
N ASN A 908 -9.98 17.79 33.56
CA ASN A 908 -10.71 16.93 34.48
C ASN A 908 -11.11 17.66 35.78
N MET A 909 -10.20 18.42 36.38
CA MET A 909 -10.48 19.19 37.60
C MET A 909 -11.50 20.30 37.33
N GLN A 910 -11.41 20.99 36.19
CA GLN A 910 -12.41 21.97 35.79
C GLN A 910 -13.79 21.34 35.59
N TYR A 911 -13.86 20.16 34.96
CA TYR A 911 -15.10 19.41 34.80
C TYR A 911 -15.73 19.04 36.15
N LEU A 912 -14.93 18.50 37.08
CA LEU A 912 -15.40 18.17 38.44
C LEU A 912 -15.91 19.41 39.19
N LEU A 913 -15.21 20.55 39.10
CA LEU A 913 -15.60 21.81 39.74
C LEU A 913 -16.87 22.43 39.18
N ARG A 914 -17.21 22.17 37.91
CA ARG A 914 -18.41 22.70 37.23
C ARG A 914 -19.63 21.79 37.31
N THR A 915 -19.42 20.49 37.51
CA THR A 915 -20.50 19.49 37.58
C THR A 915 -20.79 19.08 39.02
N CYS A 916 -19.92 18.24 39.58
CA CYS A 916 -20.14 17.54 40.83
C CYS A 916 -19.83 18.40 42.07
N LEU A 917 -18.86 19.31 41.96
CA LEU A 917 -18.38 20.14 43.07
C LEU A 917 -18.73 21.62 42.88
N ALA A 918 -19.73 21.94 42.05
CA ALA A 918 -20.13 23.32 41.75
C ALA A 918 -20.73 24.03 42.98
N LYS A 919 -20.33 25.29 43.20
CA LYS A 919 -20.78 26.10 44.35
C LYS A 919 -21.99 26.98 44.00
N SER A 920 -22.18 27.30 42.71
CA SER A 920 -23.26 28.19 42.23
C SER A 920 -23.84 27.71 40.90
N GLU A 921 -25.10 28.03 40.61
CA GLU A 921 -25.72 27.74 39.30
C GLU A 921 -25.00 28.43 38.15
N LYS A 922 -24.39 29.60 38.40
CA LYS A 922 -23.55 30.30 37.42
C LYS A 922 -22.30 29.49 37.03
N ASP A 923 -21.77 28.67 37.95
CA ASP A 923 -20.65 27.76 37.63
C ASP A 923 -21.12 26.56 36.80
N ARG A 924 -22.35 26.08 37.02
CA ARG A 924 -22.98 25.01 36.22
C ARG A 924 -23.33 25.48 34.80
N LEU A 925 -23.70 26.76 34.64
CA LEU A 925 -24.07 27.38 33.36
C LEU A 925 -22.87 27.79 32.49
N ARG A 926 -21.63 27.77 33.02
CA ARG A 926 -20.43 27.98 32.18
C ARG A 926 -20.26 26.77 31.26
N ALA A 927 -20.07 27.05 29.97
CA ALA A 927 -19.86 26.02 28.95
C ALA A 927 -18.81 24.98 29.39
N GLN A 928 -19.13 23.71 29.18
CA GLN A 928 -18.19 22.61 29.38
C GLN A 928 -17.03 22.81 28.39
N SER A 929 -15.84 23.16 28.88
CA SER A 929 -14.66 23.24 28.01
C SER A 929 -14.18 21.81 27.79
N THR A 930 -14.62 21.20 26.69
CA THR A 930 -14.21 19.86 26.26
C THR A 930 -12.91 19.87 25.43
N SER A 931 -12.29 21.05 25.25
CA SER A 931 -11.00 21.19 24.58
C SER A 931 -9.87 21.25 25.61
N PHE A 932 -8.94 20.30 25.53
CA PHE A 932 -7.68 20.36 26.27
C PHE A 932 -6.78 21.41 25.62
N GLU A 933 -6.56 22.52 26.30
CA GLU A 933 -5.60 23.55 25.89
C GLU A 933 -4.26 23.31 26.60
N GLN A 934 -3.15 23.60 25.90
CA GLN A 934 -1.83 23.47 26.49
C GLN A 934 -1.65 24.41 27.68
N VAL A 935 -1.32 23.85 28.83
CA VAL A 935 -1.05 24.59 30.07
C VAL A 935 0.30 25.29 29.96
N LYS A 936 0.26 26.63 29.91
CA LYS A 936 1.47 27.49 29.91
C LYS A 936 1.93 27.90 31.31
N ASP A 937 1.02 27.90 32.27
CA ASP A 937 1.25 28.32 33.66
C ASP A 937 0.58 27.33 34.62
N ILE A 938 1.41 26.67 35.42
CA ILE A 938 1.02 25.66 36.40
C ILE A 938 0.16 26.22 37.53
N SER A 939 0.23 27.52 37.80
CA SER A 939 -0.55 28.19 38.86
C SER A 939 -2.06 27.96 38.73
N LYS A 940 -2.56 27.71 37.51
CA LYS A 940 -3.98 27.38 37.26
C LYS A 940 -4.30 25.96 37.72
N VAL A 941 -3.46 24.99 37.34
CA VAL A 941 -3.61 23.58 37.70
C VAL A 941 -3.53 23.42 39.21
N GLU A 942 -2.56 24.07 39.86
CA GLU A 942 -2.43 24.09 41.32
C GLU A 942 -3.70 24.58 42.01
N LYS A 943 -4.27 25.69 41.51
CA LYS A 943 -5.50 26.26 42.07
C LYS A 943 -6.68 25.31 41.91
N HIS A 944 -6.87 24.74 40.72
CA HIS A 944 -7.99 23.82 40.48
C HIS A 944 -7.83 22.53 41.29
N LEU A 945 -6.64 21.95 41.34
CA LEU A 945 -6.33 20.74 42.12
C LEU A 945 -6.56 20.99 43.62
N THR A 946 -6.06 22.11 44.15
CA THR A 946 -6.26 22.49 45.56
C THR A 946 -7.74 22.69 45.86
N GLN A 947 -8.49 23.36 44.98
CA GLN A 947 -9.93 23.56 45.16
C GLN A 947 -10.71 22.25 45.16
N VAL A 948 -10.38 21.30 44.29
CA VAL A 948 -11.04 19.99 44.26
C VAL A 948 -10.76 19.23 45.55
N LEU A 949 -9.48 19.12 45.94
CA LEU A 949 -9.08 18.41 47.17
C LEU A 949 -9.70 19.05 48.43
N GLU A 950 -9.76 20.38 48.51
CA GLU A 950 -10.44 21.07 49.59
C GLU A 950 -11.95 20.80 49.62
N ARG A 951 -12.64 20.88 48.47
CA ARG A 951 -14.09 20.66 48.40
C ARG A 951 -14.48 19.22 48.72
N LEU A 952 -13.65 18.25 48.31
CA LEU A 952 -13.81 16.86 48.69
C LEU A 952 -13.66 16.66 50.20
N SER A 953 -12.69 17.32 50.83
CA SER A 953 -12.51 17.24 52.28
C SER A 953 -13.63 17.92 53.09
N LYS A 954 -14.31 18.92 52.52
CA LYS A 954 -15.37 19.72 53.17
C LYS A 954 -16.78 19.11 53.11
N LYS A 955 -16.95 17.88 52.60
CA LYS A 955 -18.22 17.12 52.58
C LYS A 955 -19.43 17.91 52.07
N ILE A 956 -19.37 18.45 50.85
CA ILE A 956 -20.54 19.11 50.24
C ILE A 956 -21.51 18.02 49.73
N PRO A 957 -22.80 18.01 50.13
CA PRO A 957 -23.80 17.10 49.56
C PRO A 957 -24.02 17.41 48.08
N LEU A 958 -24.09 16.37 47.25
CA LEU A 958 -24.38 16.49 45.82
C LEU A 958 -25.87 16.39 45.53
N ASP A 959 -26.48 17.48 45.07
CA ASP A 959 -27.70 17.45 44.27
C ASP A 959 -27.31 17.22 42.80
N ILE A 960 -27.41 15.97 42.35
CA ILE A 960 -27.32 15.62 40.92
C ILE A 960 -28.72 15.76 40.33
N ALA A 961 -29.00 16.92 39.72
CA ALA A 961 -30.23 17.11 38.95
C ALA A 961 -30.07 16.47 37.57
N HIS A 962 -30.81 15.38 37.32
CA HIS A 962 -31.18 14.97 35.97
C HIS A 962 -32.15 16.03 35.42
N GLN A 963 -31.70 16.86 34.48
CA GLN A 963 -32.62 17.61 33.62
C GLN A 963 -33.02 16.71 32.46
N SER A 964 -34.09 15.94 32.67
CA SER A 964 -35.03 15.61 31.61
C SER A 964 -35.81 16.89 31.30
N GLU A 965 -35.65 17.42 30.09
CA GLU A 965 -36.48 18.53 29.59
C GLU A 965 -37.94 18.03 29.45
N GLU A 966 -38.84 18.59 30.26
CA GLU A 966 -40.28 18.46 30.08
C GLU A 966 -40.75 19.35 28.91
N GLN A 967 -41.29 18.72 27.87
CA GLN A 967 -42.41 19.27 27.10
C GLN A 967 -43.59 18.31 27.25
N GLY A 968 -44.67 18.79 27.90
CA GLY A 968 -46.07 18.40 27.72
C GLY A 968 -46.48 16.92 27.62
N SER A 969 -47.04 16.43 28.74
CA SER A 969 -48.18 15.50 28.90
C SER A 969 -48.13 14.00 28.52
N GLU A 970 -48.34 13.19 29.58
CA GLU A 970 -49.10 11.92 29.69
C GLU A 970 -48.52 10.60 29.14
N ASN A 971 -47.82 9.84 29.99
CA ASN A 971 -48.30 8.65 30.73
C ASN A 971 -47.10 7.80 31.20
N GLY A 972 -47.12 7.39 32.47
CA GLY A 972 -45.95 6.87 33.17
C GLY A 972 -45.61 5.40 32.91
N THR A 973 -44.32 5.07 33.11
CA THR A 973 -43.83 3.94 33.92
C THR A 973 -42.30 3.99 34.05
N GLU A 974 -41.83 3.91 35.31
CA GLU A 974 -40.51 3.50 35.86
C GLU A 974 -39.23 3.66 35.01
N THR A 975 -38.38 4.62 35.40
CA THR A 975 -37.00 4.80 34.89
C THR A 975 -35.97 4.11 35.80
N GLN A 976 -35.25 3.13 35.25
CA GLN A 976 -34.02 2.54 35.82
C GLN A 976 -32.78 3.32 35.37
N ASN A 977 -31.77 3.36 36.26
CA ASN A 977 -30.51 4.12 36.13
C ASN A 977 -29.62 3.66 34.96
N GLU A 978 -29.30 4.56 34.02
CA GLU A 978 -28.22 4.40 33.02
C GLU A 978 -26.92 5.09 33.48
N PRO A 979 -25.72 4.50 33.26
CA PRO A 979 -24.43 5.13 33.51
C PRO A 979 -24.01 6.15 32.43
N ILE A 980 -23.33 7.21 32.89
CA ILE A 980 -23.02 8.47 32.19
C ILE A 980 -22.19 8.31 30.88
N GLY A 981 -21.51 7.18 30.65
CA GLY A 981 -20.70 6.96 29.44
C GLY A 981 -21.48 7.06 28.13
N ILE A 982 -22.74 6.62 28.12
CA ILE A 982 -23.64 6.67 26.96
C ILE A 982 -24.10 8.11 26.67
N SER A 983 -24.19 8.96 27.70
CA SER A 983 -24.58 10.37 27.55
C SER A 983 -23.51 11.21 26.86
N ILE A 984 -22.22 10.86 27.02
CA ILE A 984 -21.09 11.55 26.38
C ILE A 984 -21.02 11.18 24.88
N GLY A 985 -21.30 9.92 24.54
CA GLY A 985 -21.44 9.46 23.14
C GLY A 985 -22.64 10.09 22.44
N LYS A 986 -23.81 10.16 23.11
CA LYS A 986 -25.02 10.82 22.58
C LYS A 986 -24.87 12.34 22.48
N ALA A 987 -24.14 13.00 23.37
CA ALA A 987 -23.84 14.43 23.27
C ALA A 987 -22.90 14.74 22.10
N SER A 988 -21.91 13.87 21.85
CA SER A 988 -20.94 14.05 20.76
C SER A 988 -21.57 13.80 19.38
N SER A 989 -22.47 12.83 19.27
CA SER A 989 -23.27 12.60 18.05
C SER A 989 -24.35 13.68 17.82
N ARG A 990 -24.91 14.26 18.90
CA ARG A 990 -25.80 15.43 18.84
C ARG A 990 -25.08 16.71 18.42
N VAL A 991 -23.82 16.92 18.81
CA VAL A 991 -23.03 18.09 18.37
C VAL A 991 -22.60 17.96 16.90
N LEU A 992 -22.30 16.74 16.43
CA LEU A 992 -22.02 16.47 15.02
C LEU A 992 -23.28 16.63 14.14
N SER A 993 -24.43 16.13 14.59
CA SER A 993 -25.72 16.34 13.89
C SER A 993 -26.25 17.78 13.99
N ALA A 994 -25.94 18.52 15.06
CA ALA A 994 -26.22 19.96 15.17
C ALA A 994 -25.31 20.82 14.28
N ARG A 995 -24.03 20.43 14.07
CA ARG A 995 -23.15 21.07 13.08
C ARG A 995 -23.59 20.80 11.63
N VAL A 996 -24.17 19.63 11.36
CA VAL A 996 -24.80 19.33 10.06
C VAL A 996 -26.11 20.13 9.88
N ARG A 997 -26.93 20.32 10.93
CA ARG A 997 -28.10 21.21 10.86
C ARG A 997 -27.76 22.71 10.72
N ASN A 998 -26.72 23.19 11.40
CA ASN A 998 -26.30 24.60 11.29
C ASN A 998 -25.59 24.94 9.97
N SER A 999 -25.13 23.95 9.20
CA SER A 999 -24.65 24.16 7.83
C SER A 999 -25.76 24.12 6.78
N ILE A 1000 -26.98 23.66 7.17
CA ILE A 1000 -28.19 23.66 6.34
C ILE A 1000 -29.07 24.92 6.61
N ALA A 1001 -28.84 25.67 7.69
CA ALA A 1001 -29.63 26.84 8.09
C ALA A 1001 -29.03 28.21 7.69
N ARG A 1002 -28.56 28.37 6.45
CA ARG A 1002 -28.32 29.69 5.83
C ARG A 1002 -28.90 29.72 4.42
N ILE A 1003 -30.22 29.84 4.35
CA ILE A 1003 -30.93 30.41 3.20
C ILE A 1003 -31.65 31.64 3.76
N PRO A 1004 -31.40 32.86 3.23
CA PRO A 1004 -32.05 34.07 3.71
C PRO A 1004 -33.51 34.13 3.23
N GLU A 1005 -34.41 34.41 4.17
CA GLU A 1005 -35.79 34.81 3.89
C GLU A 1005 -35.81 36.11 3.07
N SER A 1006 -36.29 36.03 1.83
CA SER A 1006 -36.62 37.22 1.03
C SER A 1006 -38.04 37.68 1.37
N LYS A 1007 -38.12 38.87 1.96
CA LYS A 1007 -39.34 39.67 2.11
C LYS A 1007 -40.08 39.82 0.78
N ALA A 1008 -41.38 39.56 0.80
CA ALA A 1008 -42.33 40.11 -0.16
C ALA A 1008 -43.22 41.10 0.60
N GLU A 1009 -43.01 42.40 0.38
CA GLU A 1009 -44.03 43.42 0.61
C GLU A 1009 -44.61 43.79 -0.75
N GLY A 1010 -45.92 43.59 -0.89
CA GLY A 1010 -46.74 44.15 -1.95
C GLY A 1010 -47.72 45.13 -1.31
N ASN A 1011 -47.48 46.40 -1.64
CA ASN A 1011 -48.27 47.63 -1.46
C ASN A 1011 -49.78 47.51 -1.21
N GLU A 1012 -50.25 48.34 -0.29
CA GLU A 1012 -51.40 49.23 -0.49
C GLU A 1012 -51.10 50.63 0.11
N GLU A 1013 -51.45 51.66 -0.66
CA GLU A 1013 -51.58 53.10 -0.38
C GLU A 1013 -50.40 54.11 -0.55
N VAL A 1014 -50.60 54.92 -1.61
CA VAL A 1014 -50.05 56.24 -2.04
C VAL A 1014 -48.75 56.28 -2.84
#